data_AF-A0A954VAY1-F1
#
_entry.id   AF-A0A954VAY1-F1
#
_cell.length_a   1.000
_cell.length_b   1.000
_cell.length_c   1.000
_cell.angle_alpha   90.00
_cell.angle_beta   90.00
_cell.angle_gamma   90.00
#
_symmetry.space_group_name_H-M   'P 1'
#
loop_
_entity.id
_entity.type
_entity.pdbx_description
1 polymer ?
#
loop_
_entity_poly.entity_id
_entity_poly.type
_entity_poly.pdbx_seq_one_letter_code
_entity_poly.pdbx_strand_id
1 'polypeptide(L)'
;MPDQQVITVLNRNNVQRRFQLMRSGSGTLGAGNIPVNLVPGDTAVTIAGKLAAAIKAQTVSGNSFLTDAFQEDLTSPVLTLIGERSVNISLQDNGIQIHGRTIFVDKTAGPNADGTEAHPFNNIANPARANAFGVTHPGDIIRIVGNGGFDAVPGNATTDEGYATLANNFAYEVGFSTLAGQSLDDGTTMEVPLGVTVMIEPGAIFKLRDSRIGVGSSSLGVNRSGSALQVLGTPERNVYFTSWLDETIGQDAHLPATTPAAGNWGGIVFRNDLDNAESRFNYEDEGVFLNYVNHADIRYGGGGNVKIDSVQQIVNPIQMLEARPTISFNKISRSADAAMSADPNSFDETNFLAPRFQRAGQFTSDYSRVGPDIYGNQLEMNSTNGLFIKIRTPAGNSLRPLTVSGRFDDTDIVHVLSENLQIKGSQGDPFLDLSRPPIDLLTFTPQTGGSLVPGTYRYKLVFVDRAGFEGRPSTATPAVTLGGLGSIRISQLPPADEDFVSRRIYREDVTNPGVFELVAEINKSDDQYVDDGNMAGGILQRDPPSADNVTLTSIVRGSLSSGTYNYRVVFVDATGKEGASSDPTSPITIGGSPIEGGIQLDNLPSATGQFVSKRIYRSEVGGISPYTLVAEIPADAASYTDDGSAIGGTIDASSFGVIRARLDARLKIDPGTVVKMEGARIEVTFGAQLLAEGTDGREVIFTSRLDDTYGAGGTFDTNNDDRQTGGESSPQPGDWGGLFFGPLSSGSIDHALIA
;
A
#
# COMPACT_ATOMS: atom_id res chain seq x y z
N MET A 1 -9.21 25.71 -11.70
CA MET A 1 -8.68 26.77 -10.81
C MET A 1 -9.23 26.56 -9.42
N PRO A 2 -8.40 26.67 -8.38
CA PRO A 2 -8.86 26.60 -6.99
C PRO A 2 -9.65 27.87 -6.64
N ASP A 3 -10.96 27.76 -6.55
CA ASP A 3 -11.82 28.85 -6.07
C ASP A 3 -12.21 28.59 -4.61
N GLN A 4 -12.24 29.65 -3.79
CA GLN A 4 -12.50 29.63 -2.34
C GLN A 4 -11.53 28.81 -1.47
N GLN A 5 -10.46 28.27 -2.05
CA GLN A 5 -9.43 27.54 -1.32
C GLN A 5 -8.73 28.46 -0.32
N VAL A 6 -8.55 28.00 0.91
CA VAL A 6 -7.86 28.74 1.98
C VAL A 6 -6.51 28.09 2.24
N ILE A 7 -5.45 28.89 2.12
CA ILE A 7 -4.07 28.54 2.44
C ILE A 7 -3.75 29.16 3.79
N THR A 8 -3.53 28.32 4.78
CA THR A 8 -3.18 28.73 6.14
C THR A 8 -1.69 28.56 6.35
N VAL A 9 -0.99 29.64 6.67
CA VAL A 9 0.45 29.61 6.96
C VAL A 9 0.67 30.00 8.41
N LEU A 10 1.43 29.19 9.14
CA LEU A 10 1.88 29.45 10.50
C LEU A 10 3.39 29.70 10.45
N ASN A 11 3.88 30.78 11.07
CA ASN A 11 5.32 31.02 11.18
C ASN A 11 5.90 30.51 12.51
N ARG A 12 7.24 30.55 12.65
CA ARG A 12 7.95 30.11 13.86
C ARG A 12 7.55 30.82 15.16
N ASN A 13 6.92 31.99 15.08
CA ASN A 13 6.48 32.76 16.25
C ASN A 13 5.01 32.46 16.62
N ASN A 14 4.44 31.35 16.13
CA ASN A 14 3.03 30.98 16.31
C ASN A 14 2.04 32.01 15.74
N VAL A 15 2.45 32.82 14.76
CA VAL A 15 1.52 33.74 14.10
C VAL A 15 0.95 33.08 12.87
N GLN A 16 -0.39 33.05 12.78
CA GLN A 16 -1.12 32.47 11.66
C GLN A 16 -1.64 33.56 10.71
N ARG A 17 -1.61 33.27 9.40
CA ARG A 17 -2.30 34.02 8.35
C ARG A 17 -3.05 33.05 7.44
N ARG A 18 -4.22 33.49 6.94
CA ARG A 18 -5.07 32.70 6.04
C ARG A 18 -5.29 33.47 4.76
N PHE A 19 -4.90 32.89 3.63
CA PHE A 19 -5.04 33.48 2.29
C PHE A 19 -6.14 32.74 1.55
N GLN A 20 -7.18 33.45 1.14
CA GLN A 20 -8.32 32.86 0.44
C GLN A 20 -8.29 33.26 -1.03
N LEU A 21 -8.20 32.27 -1.90
CA LEU A 21 -8.31 32.47 -3.35
C LEU A 21 -9.77 32.80 -3.68
N MET A 22 -10.00 33.92 -4.37
CA MET A 22 -11.35 34.39 -4.67
C MET A 22 -11.49 34.77 -6.13
N ARG A 23 -12.43 34.16 -6.85
CA ARG A 23 -12.80 34.63 -8.19
C ARG A 23 -13.79 35.79 -8.12
N SER A 24 -13.70 36.70 -9.09
CA SER A 24 -14.66 37.80 -9.23
C SER A 24 -16.10 37.25 -9.35
N GLY A 25 -16.94 37.56 -8.37
CA GLY A 25 -18.35 37.16 -8.32
C GLY A 25 -18.64 35.80 -7.67
N SER A 26 -17.64 35.10 -7.11
CA SER A 26 -17.85 33.83 -6.39
C SER A 26 -17.60 33.95 -4.88
N GLY A 27 -18.53 33.42 -4.08
CA GLY A 27 -18.37 33.23 -2.64
C GLY A 27 -18.28 34.50 -1.79
N THR A 28 -18.17 34.30 -0.47
CA THR A 28 -17.90 35.34 0.51
C THR A 28 -16.50 35.17 1.10
N LEU A 29 -15.78 36.27 1.30
CA LEU A 29 -14.51 36.27 2.03
C LEU A 29 -14.77 35.84 3.48
N GLY A 30 -14.10 34.77 3.91
CA GLY A 30 -14.17 34.30 5.29
C GLY A 30 -13.65 35.37 6.26
N ALA A 31 -14.27 35.48 7.42
CA ALA A 31 -13.88 36.47 8.43
C ALA A 31 -12.39 36.29 8.81
N GLY A 32 -11.60 37.36 8.64
CA GLY A 32 -10.17 37.38 8.95
C GLY A 32 -9.27 36.68 7.93
N ASN A 33 -9.79 36.31 6.76
CA ASN A 33 -8.98 35.83 5.63
C ASN A 33 -8.46 37.01 4.79
N ILE A 34 -7.29 36.83 4.19
CA ILE A 34 -6.65 37.77 3.27
C ILE A 34 -7.05 37.38 1.84
N PRO A 35 -7.66 38.28 1.06
CA PRO A 35 -8.11 37.96 -0.28
C PRO A 35 -6.94 37.85 -1.26
N VAL A 36 -6.96 36.81 -2.09
CA VAL A 36 -6.12 36.65 -3.29
C VAL A 36 -7.04 36.61 -4.51
N ASN A 37 -7.18 37.75 -5.18
CA ASN A 37 -8.21 37.93 -6.21
C ASN A 37 -7.78 37.33 -7.57
N LEU A 38 -8.54 36.34 -8.02
CA LEU A 38 -8.37 35.65 -9.30
C LEU A 38 -9.33 36.22 -10.36
N VAL A 39 -8.83 36.33 -11.59
CA VAL A 39 -9.60 36.75 -12.78
C VAL A 39 -9.60 35.65 -13.84
N PRO A 40 -10.63 35.58 -14.70
CA PRO A 40 -10.63 34.64 -15.82
C PRO A 40 -9.37 34.81 -16.69
N GLY A 41 -8.66 33.71 -16.94
CA GLY A 41 -7.42 33.70 -17.73
C GLY A 41 -6.13 33.81 -16.92
N ASP A 42 -6.18 33.90 -15.58
CA ASP A 42 -4.98 33.80 -14.75
C ASP A 42 -4.27 32.45 -14.99
N THR A 43 -2.98 32.49 -15.34
CA THR A 43 -2.15 31.28 -15.43
C THR A 43 -1.68 30.85 -14.04
N ALA A 44 -1.17 29.63 -13.90
CA ALA A 44 -0.58 29.16 -12.65
C ALA A 44 0.52 30.10 -12.13
N VAL A 45 1.33 30.68 -13.03
CA VAL A 45 2.35 31.68 -12.71
C VAL A 45 1.74 32.95 -12.11
N THR A 46 0.67 33.47 -12.74
CA THR A 46 -0.03 34.67 -12.23
C THR A 46 -0.67 34.41 -10.87
N ILE A 47 -1.25 33.24 -10.66
CA ILE A 47 -1.83 32.85 -9.37
C ILE A 47 -0.74 32.80 -8.28
N ALA A 48 0.38 32.14 -8.56
CA ALA A 48 1.52 32.06 -7.64
C ALA A 48 2.07 33.46 -7.31
N GLY A 49 2.22 34.34 -8.30
CA GLY A 49 2.68 35.72 -8.10
C GLY A 49 1.72 36.55 -7.24
N LYS A 50 0.40 36.40 -7.43
CA LYS A 50 -0.62 37.07 -6.60
C LYS A 50 -0.59 36.59 -5.16
N LEU A 51 -0.44 35.28 -4.95
CA LEU A 51 -0.30 34.71 -3.62
C LEU A 51 0.98 35.20 -2.94
N ALA A 52 2.12 35.17 -3.63
CA ALA A 52 3.40 35.68 -3.12
C ALA A 52 3.31 37.16 -2.71
N ALA A 53 2.66 38.00 -3.53
CA ALA A 53 2.44 39.40 -3.20
C ALA A 53 1.57 39.58 -1.95
N ALA A 54 0.51 38.77 -1.79
CA ALA A 54 -0.35 38.82 -0.62
C ALA A 54 0.38 38.43 0.67
N ILE A 55 1.28 37.44 0.60
CA ILE A 55 2.12 36.99 1.71
C ILE A 55 3.14 38.07 2.09
N LYS A 56 3.88 38.62 1.12
CA LYS A 56 4.88 39.68 1.34
C LYS A 56 4.30 40.95 1.96
N ALA A 57 3.02 41.24 1.70
CA ALA A 57 2.33 42.37 2.31
C ALA A 57 2.03 42.18 3.81
N GLN A 58 2.18 40.97 4.35
CA GLN A 58 1.90 40.70 5.76
C GLN A 58 3.08 41.04 6.66
N THR A 59 2.79 41.75 7.75
CA THR A 59 3.75 42.06 8.81
C THR A 59 3.29 41.56 10.17
N VAL A 60 4.24 41.29 11.06
CA VAL A 60 4.06 40.97 12.48
C VAL A 60 4.95 41.90 13.29
N SER A 61 4.33 42.76 14.12
CA SER A 61 5.05 43.71 14.97
C SER A 61 6.08 44.58 14.23
N GLY A 62 5.76 44.99 13.01
CA GLY A 62 6.62 45.83 12.16
C GLY A 62 7.67 45.09 11.33
N ASN A 63 7.81 43.77 11.50
CA ASN A 63 8.68 42.91 10.67
C ASN A 63 7.87 42.12 9.65
N SER A 64 8.50 41.66 8.57
CA SER A 64 7.87 40.75 7.61
C SER A 64 7.34 39.48 8.29
N PHE A 65 6.16 39.03 7.87
CA PHE A 65 5.55 37.80 8.38
C PHE A 65 6.41 36.55 8.10
N LEU A 66 6.99 36.49 6.89
CA LEU A 66 7.92 35.48 6.37
C LEU A 66 9.09 36.16 5.63
N THR A 67 10.13 35.39 5.30
CA THR A 67 11.34 35.86 4.61
C THR A 67 11.36 35.36 3.16
N ASP A 68 10.34 35.63 2.36
CA ASP A 68 10.09 34.90 1.10
C ASP A 68 11.19 35.03 0.02
N ALA A 69 11.47 33.92 -0.67
CA ALA A 69 12.20 33.87 -1.94
C ALA A 69 11.27 33.28 -3.03
N PHE A 70 10.96 34.04 -4.07
CA PHE A 70 10.18 33.57 -5.22
C PHE A 70 11.15 33.19 -6.35
N GLN A 71 11.11 31.94 -6.85
CA GLN A 71 11.82 31.54 -8.06
C GLN A 71 10.86 31.47 -9.25
N GLU A 72 11.21 32.20 -10.30
CA GLU A 72 10.44 32.32 -11.54
C GLU A 72 11.03 31.33 -12.56
N ASP A 73 10.75 30.04 -12.41
CA ASP A 73 10.96 29.09 -13.51
C ASP A 73 9.72 29.13 -14.43
N LEU A 74 9.96 29.38 -15.72
CA LEU A 74 8.94 29.56 -16.75
C LEU A 74 8.22 28.25 -17.14
N THR A 75 8.61 27.12 -16.57
CA THR A 75 8.04 25.79 -16.88
C THR A 75 7.13 25.23 -15.78
N SER A 76 7.34 25.62 -14.50
CA SER A 76 6.50 25.27 -13.35
C SER A 76 6.58 26.35 -12.24
N PRO A 77 5.48 27.02 -11.87
CA PRO A 77 5.52 28.09 -10.87
C PRO A 77 5.60 27.53 -9.44
N VAL A 78 6.81 27.47 -8.86
CA VAL A 78 7.03 27.07 -7.47
C VAL A 78 7.13 28.31 -6.57
N LEU A 79 6.28 28.38 -5.54
CA LEU A 79 6.36 29.40 -4.50
C LEU A 79 7.08 28.82 -3.28
N THR A 80 8.31 29.27 -3.02
CA THR A 80 9.08 28.89 -1.83
C THR A 80 8.81 29.87 -0.69
N LEU A 81 8.37 29.33 0.44
CA LEU A 81 8.23 30.08 1.68
C LEU A 81 9.51 29.88 2.52
N ILE A 82 9.88 30.90 3.30
CA ILE A 82 11.00 30.80 4.25
C ILE A 82 10.57 31.39 5.59
N GLY A 83 10.77 30.61 6.66
CA GLY A 83 10.38 30.95 8.03
C GLY A 83 8.94 30.51 8.39
N GLU A 84 8.31 29.75 7.50
CA GLU A 84 7.06 29.05 7.72
C GLU A 84 7.30 27.79 8.56
N ARG A 85 6.54 27.65 9.65
CA ARG A 85 6.49 26.43 10.43
C ARG A 85 5.60 25.40 9.75
N SER A 86 4.43 25.80 9.27
CA SER A 86 3.51 24.91 8.57
C SER A 86 2.65 25.66 7.55
N VAL A 87 2.20 24.91 6.55
CA VAL A 87 1.24 25.33 5.53
C VAL A 87 0.10 24.32 5.55
N ASN A 88 -1.15 24.76 5.40
CA ASN A 88 -2.32 23.88 5.32
C ASN A 88 -3.28 24.39 4.26
N ILE A 89 -3.90 23.49 3.50
CA ILE A 89 -4.79 23.82 2.38
C ILE A 89 -6.17 23.22 2.66
N SER A 90 -7.24 24.04 2.59
CA SER A 90 -8.59 23.65 3.03
C SER A 90 -9.33 22.67 2.10
N LEU A 91 -8.84 22.44 0.88
CA LEU A 91 -9.40 21.53 -0.13
C LEU A 91 -8.21 20.90 -0.85
N GLN A 92 -7.89 19.64 -0.59
CA GLN A 92 -6.60 19.06 -1.00
C GLN A 92 -6.43 18.83 -2.51
N ASP A 93 -7.50 18.92 -3.33
CA ASP A 93 -7.45 18.46 -4.72
C ASP A 93 -7.69 19.53 -5.81
N ASN A 94 -7.54 20.82 -5.49
CA ASN A 94 -7.93 21.92 -6.42
C ASN A 94 -6.77 22.62 -7.16
N GLY A 95 -5.62 21.96 -7.35
CA GLY A 95 -4.54 22.46 -8.23
C GLY A 95 -3.43 23.27 -7.55
N ILE A 96 -3.21 23.08 -6.26
CA ILE A 96 -1.98 23.49 -5.54
C ILE A 96 -1.38 22.25 -4.91
N GLN A 97 -0.12 21.97 -5.22
CA GLN A 97 0.64 20.88 -4.62
C GLN A 97 1.67 21.45 -3.63
N ILE A 98 1.79 20.82 -2.47
CA ILE A 98 2.88 21.09 -1.52
C ILE A 98 4.03 20.14 -1.87
N HIS A 99 5.20 20.69 -2.11
CA HIS A 99 6.42 19.91 -2.35
C HIS A 99 7.05 19.52 -1.01
N GLY A 100 7.63 18.32 -0.98
CA GLY A 100 8.37 17.83 0.17
C GLY A 100 9.56 18.71 0.53
N ARG A 101 9.81 18.87 1.83
CA ARG A 101 10.97 19.55 2.41
C ARG A 101 11.66 18.69 3.46
N THR A 102 12.87 19.09 3.84
CA THR A 102 13.57 18.48 4.98
C THR A 102 13.24 19.24 6.27
N ILE A 103 12.81 18.50 7.30
CA ILE A 103 12.48 19.01 8.63
C ILE A 103 13.45 18.40 9.64
N PHE A 104 14.19 19.25 10.35
CA PHE A 104 15.16 18.83 11.36
C PHE A 104 14.54 18.76 12.75
N VAL A 105 14.92 17.73 13.51
CA VAL A 105 14.55 17.55 14.92
C VAL A 105 15.81 17.39 15.75
N ASP A 106 16.09 18.36 16.61
CA ASP A 106 17.22 18.39 17.54
C ASP A 106 16.70 18.66 18.96
N LYS A 107 16.95 17.70 19.86
CA LYS A 107 16.49 17.78 21.25
C LYS A 107 17.05 18.99 22.01
N THR A 108 18.18 19.54 21.57
CA THR A 108 18.83 20.71 22.19
C THR A 108 18.20 22.04 21.78
N ALA A 109 17.29 22.03 20.80
CA ALA A 109 16.74 23.25 20.22
C ALA A 109 15.71 23.96 21.13
N GLY A 110 15.57 25.26 20.89
CA GLY A 110 14.56 26.09 21.57
C GLY A 110 13.13 25.89 21.04
N PRO A 111 12.11 26.41 21.72
CA PRO A 111 10.69 26.19 21.38
C PRO A 111 10.21 26.91 20.11
N ASN A 112 11.00 27.85 19.56
CA ASN A 112 10.64 28.64 18.38
C ASN A 112 11.12 27.97 17.09
N ALA A 113 10.58 26.80 16.78
CA ALA A 113 10.97 26.01 15.62
C ALA A 113 10.24 26.41 14.32
N ASP A 114 10.90 26.29 13.17
CA ASP A 114 10.27 26.21 11.83
C ASP A 114 10.64 24.92 11.08
N GLY A 115 11.53 24.10 11.66
CA GLY A 115 11.98 22.85 11.06
C GLY A 115 13.22 22.98 10.19
N THR A 116 13.75 24.20 10.00
CA THR A 116 15.05 24.41 9.34
C THR A 116 16.20 23.95 10.24
N GLU A 117 17.40 23.74 9.68
CA GLU A 117 18.61 23.45 10.46
C GLU A 117 18.94 24.55 11.48
N ALA A 118 18.58 25.80 11.18
CA ALA A 118 18.81 26.92 12.09
C ALA A 118 17.78 27.00 13.24
N HIS A 119 16.56 26.48 13.03
CA HIS A 119 15.50 26.46 14.04
C HIS A 119 14.73 25.12 14.00
N PRO A 120 15.42 24.00 14.35
CA PRO A 120 14.82 22.67 14.30
C PRO A 120 13.77 22.50 15.39
N PHE A 121 12.91 21.49 15.24
CA PHE A 121 11.98 21.09 16.31
C PHE A 121 12.74 20.37 17.43
N ASN A 122 12.30 20.55 18.67
CA ASN A 122 12.82 19.79 19.82
C ASN A 122 11.87 18.69 20.31
N ASN A 123 10.77 18.47 19.60
CA ASN A 123 9.81 17.40 19.86
C ASN A 123 9.42 16.69 18.56
N ILE A 124 9.22 15.37 18.64
CA ILE A 124 8.85 14.55 17.47
C ILE A 124 7.34 14.58 17.20
N ALA A 125 6.52 14.05 18.12
CA ALA A 125 5.11 13.77 17.85
C ALA A 125 4.14 14.18 18.97
N ASN A 126 4.61 14.87 20.02
CA ASN A 126 3.73 15.30 21.11
C ASN A 126 2.80 16.45 20.67
N PRO A 127 1.47 16.25 20.60
CA PRO A 127 0.55 17.27 20.10
C PRO A 127 0.37 18.46 21.06
N ALA A 128 0.78 18.34 22.33
CA ALA A 128 0.74 19.43 23.29
C ALA A 128 1.89 20.45 23.10
N ARG A 129 2.86 20.14 22.23
CA ARG A 129 4.05 20.94 21.96
C ARG A 129 4.20 21.17 20.44
N ALA A 130 4.98 22.17 20.06
CA ALA A 130 5.39 22.31 18.67
C ALA A 130 6.26 21.11 18.29
N ASN A 131 5.85 20.34 17.29
CA ASN A 131 6.46 19.06 16.97
C ASN A 131 6.57 18.87 15.45
N ALA A 132 7.52 18.04 15.03
CA ALA A 132 7.82 17.82 13.62
C ALA A 132 6.69 17.10 12.87
N PHE A 133 6.08 16.07 13.48
CA PHE A 133 5.07 15.25 12.81
C PHE A 133 3.78 16.03 12.53
N GLY A 134 3.45 17.00 13.37
CA GLY A 134 2.26 17.84 13.24
C GLY A 134 2.34 18.89 12.11
N VAL A 135 3.47 19.01 11.41
CA VAL A 135 3.66 20.02 10.34
C VAL A 135 4.01 19.41 8.99
N THR A 136 4.02 18.09 8.88
CA THR A 136 4.48 17.37 7.69
C THR A 136 3.43 17.21 6.60
N HIS A 137 3.89 17.10 5.38
CA HIS A 137 3.13 16.73 4.19
C HIS A 137 3.76 15.50 3.51
N PRO A 138 2.99 14.75 2.69
CA PRO A 138 3.57 13.70 1.86
C PRO A 138 4.74 14.23 1.03
N GLY A 139 5.83 13.48 1.01
CA GLY A 139 7.10 13.87 0.38
C GLY A 139 8.12 14.54 1.33
N ASP A 140 7.72 14.92 2.55
CA ASP A 140 8.67 15.47 3.52
C ASP A 140 9.67 14.40 4.02
N ILE A 141 10.88 14.87 4.35
CA ILE A 141 11.91 14.10 5.04
C ILE A 141 12.10 14.69 6.42
N ILE A 142 11.99 13.89 7.47
CA ILE A 142 12.31 14.30 8.84
C ILE A 142 13.70 13.76 9.19
N ARG A 143 14.64 14.62 9.59
CA ARG A 143 15.96 14.24 10.09
C ARG A 143 16.04 14.44 11.59
N ILE A 144 16.13 13.35 12.34
CA ILE A 144 16.27 13.36 13.80
C ILE A 144 17.74 13.20 14.14
N VAL A 145 18.35 14.24 14.70
CA VAL A 145 19.82 14.35 14.83
C VAL A 145 20.34 13.79 16.15
N GLY A 146 21.54 13.22 16.14
CA GLY A 146 22.28 12.87 17.36
C GLY A 146 22.96 14.10 17.95
N ASN A 147 22.69 14.42 19.23
CA ASN A 147 23.04 15.73 19.80
C ASN A 147 24.25 15.76 20.75
N GLY A 148 24.87 14.62 21.10
CA GLY A 148 26.14 14.58 21.86
C GLY A 148 26.10 15.22 23.26
N GLY A 149 24.92 15.61 23.76
CA GLY A 149 24.75 16.11 25.11
C GLY A 149 25.58 17.35 25.44
N PHE A 150 26.06 17.41 26.68
CA PHE A 150 26.91 18.50 27.19
C PHE A 150 28.36 18.42 26.70
N ASP A 151 28.79 17.31 26.09
CA ASP A 151 30.13 17.14 25.52
C ASP A 151 30.22 17.66 24.07
N ALA A 152 29.08 18.03 23.46
CA ALA A 152 29.05 18.64 22.14
C ALA A 152 29.78 19.99 22.12
N VAL A 153 30.94 20.05 21.47
CA VAL A 153 31.69 21.29 21.26
C VAL A 153 30.95 22.16 20.22
N PRO A 154 30.53 23.40 20.55
CA PRO A 154 29.84 24.27 19.59
C PRO A 154 30.71 24.51 18.35
N GLY A 155 30.21 24.11 17.17
CA GLY A 155 30.92 24.28 15.89
C GLY A 155 31.95 23.19 15.56
N ASN A 156 31.99 22.08 16.30
CA ASN A 156 32.82 20.92 15.97
C ASN A 156 32.01 19.62 16.07
N ALA A 157 31.19 19.36 15.05
CA ALA A 157 30.44 18.12 14.87
C ALA A 157 31.31 16.95 14.36
N THR A 158 32.65 17.10 14.31
CA THR A 158 33.56 16.23 13.55
C THR A 158 34.62 15.52 14.39
N THR A 159 34.66 15.70 15.72
CA THR A 159 35.57 14.94 16.59
C THR A 159 34.78 14.04 17.53
N ASP A 160 35.04 12.74 17.48
CA ASP A 160 34.44 11.68 18.31
C ASP A 160 34.51 11.91 19.83
N GLU A 161 35.24 12.92 20.30
CA GLU A 161 35.37 13.26 21.71
C GLU A 161 34.07 13.82 22.32
N GLY A 162 33.16 14.39 21.50
CA GLY A 162 31.88 14.95 21.96
C GLY A 162 30.75 13.94 22.20
N TYR A 163 31.00 12.64 21.99
CA TYR A 163 30.03 11.55 22.21
C TYR A 163 30.56 10.50 23.21
N ALA A 164 31.63 10.82 23.94
CA ALA A 164 32.38 9.87 24.77
C ALA A 164 31.59 9.35 25.99
N THR A 165 30.58 10.08 26.48
CA THR A 165 29.73 9.64 27.60
C THR A 165 28.26 9.62 27.22
N LEU A 166 27.75 8.46 26.74
CA LEU A 166 26.33 8.30 26.38
C LEU A 166 25.34 8.80 27.44
N ALA A 167 25.72 8.76 28.73
CA ALA A 167 24.89 9.17 29.86
C ALA A 167 24.54 10.67 29.91
N ASN A 168 25.23 11.56 29.19
CA ASN A 168 24.90 13.00 29.19
C ASN A 168 24.16 13.46 27.92
N ASN A 169 23.98 12.58 26.94
CA ASN A 169 23.30 12.88 25.68
C ASN A 169 21.81 13.10 25.92
N PHE A 170 21.19 14.06 25.23
CA PHE A 170 19.75 14.24 25.32
C PHE A 170 19.03 13.14 24.53
N ALA A 171 18.06 12.49 25.16
CA ALA A 171 17.25 11.45 24.54
C ALA A 171 15.92 11.99 24.00
N TYR A 172 15.43 11.38 22.94
CA TYR A 172 14.04 11.49 22.49
C TYR A 172 13.20 10.48 23.28
N GLU A 173 12.15 10.95 23.94
CA GLU A 173 11.41 10.19 24.93
C GLU A 173 9.97 9.91 24.49
N VAL A 174 9.66 8.66 24.19
CA VAL A 174 8.37 8.26 23.59
C VAL A 174 7.66 7.24 24.46
N GLY A 175 6.41 7.52 24.82
CA GLY A 175 5.57 6.64 25.60
C GLY A 175 5.02 7.28 26.86
N PHE A 176 5.07 6.53 27.96
CA PHE A 176 4.44 6.93 29.22
C PHE A 176 5.42 6.90 30.39
N SER A 177 5.32 7.89 31.26
CA SER A 177 6.04 7.94 32.53
C SER A 177 5.56 6.86 33.52
N THR A 178 6.28 6.70 34.63
CA THR A 178 5.86 5.87 35.78
C THR A 178 4.57 6.38 36.44
N LEU A 179 4.24 7.67 36.26
CA LEU A 179 2.96 8.24 36.68
C LEU A 179 1.87 7.95 35.64
N ALA A 180 0.79 7.31 36.09
CA ALA A 180 -0.32 6.92 35.22
C ALA A 180 -0.89 8.10 34.42
N GLY A 181 -0.95 7.94 33.10
CA GLY A 181 -1.54 8.92 32.18
C GLY A 181 -0.64 10.08 31.76
N GLN A 182 0.60 10.16 32.25
CA GLN A 182 1.57 11.17 31.81
C GLN A 182 2.34 10.68 30.58
N SER A 183 2.24 11.42 29.48
CA SER A 183 3.01 11.17 28.25
C SER A 183 4.43 11.70 28.38
N LEU A 184 5.38 11.02 27.74
CA LEU A 184 6.75 11.52 27.59
C LEU A 184 6.81 12.66 26.56
N ASP A 185 7.95 13.37 26.54
CA ASP A 185 8.09 14.65 25.85
C ASP A 185 7.86 14.56 24.33
N ASP A 186 8.22 13.43 23.70
CA ASP A 186 8.13 13.24 22.25
C ASP A 186 6.84 12.56 21.78
N GLY A 187 5.92 12.26 22.71
CA GLY A 187 4.58 11.73 22.43
C GLY A 187 4.35 10.36 23.07
N THR A 188 3.13 9.84 22.98
CA THR A 188 2.78 8.51 23.51
C THR A 188 3.16 7.37 22.58
N THR A 189 3.30 7.64 21.28
CA THR A 189 3.77 6.75 20.22
C THR A 189 4.44 7.57 19.14
N MET A 190 5.32 6.94 18.35
CA MET A 190 5.93 7.54 17.18
C MET A 190 5.40 6.83 15.93
N GLU A 191 4.36 7.40 15.31
CA GLU A 191 3.76 6.87 14.07
C GLU A 191 4.22 7.74 12.90
N VAL A 192 5.02 7.19 11.99
CA VAL A 192 5.54 7.94 10.84
C VAL A 192 4.39 8.43 9.97
N PRO A 193 4.29 9.74 9.65
CA PRO A 193 3.16 10.26 8.88
C PRO A 193 3.08 9.72 7.44
N LEU A 194 1.88 9.84 6.84
CA LEU A 194 1.61 9.47 5.45
C LEU A 194 2.61 10.08 4.48
N GLY A 195 3.25 9.25 3.65
CA GLY A 195 4.19 9.70 2.62
C GLY A 195 5.47 10.36 3.14
N VAL A 196 5.76 10.29 4.44
CA VAL A 196 6.94 10.92 5.06
C VAL A 196 8.04 9.89 5.28
N THR A 197 9.28 10.27 4.97
CA THR A 197 10.47 9.49 5.34
C THR A 197 11.10 10.06 6.60
N VAL A 198 11.25 9.27 7.65
CA VAL A 198 12.01 9.64 8.84
C VAL A 198 13.40 9.04 8.77
N MET A 199 14.42 9.88 8.89
CA MET A 199 15.83 9.52 9.00
C MET A 199 16.28 9.78 10.44
N ILE A 200 16.74 8.74 11.13
CA ILE A 200 17.35 8.84 12.45
C ILE A 200 18.87 8.76 12.25
N GLU A 201 19.54 9.84 12.61
CA GLU A 201 20.98 9.98 12.41
C GLU A 201 21.81 9.29 13.49
N PRO A 202 23.07 8.96 13.18
CA PRO A 202 23.92 8.26 14.14
C PRO A 202 24.15 9.11 15.39
N GLY A 203 24.13 8.46 16.56
CA GLY A 203 24.27 9.10 17.87
C GLY A 203 22.97 9.57 18.49
N ALA A 204 21.83 9.45 17.79
CA ALA A 204 20.52 9.67 18.38
C ALA A 204 20.18 8.58 19.41
N ILE A 205 19.56 8.99 20.51
CA ILE A 205 19.11 8.11 21.59
C ILE A 205 17.61 8.21 21.74
N PHE A 206 16.93 7.08 21.69
CA PHE A 206 15.51 6.95 21.95
C PHE A 206 15.30 6.17 23.24
N LYS A 207 14.56 6.77 24.17
CA LYS A 207 14.12 6.19 25.44
C LYS A 207 12.62 5.94 25.36
N LEU A 208 12.20 4.68 25.40
CA LEU A 208 10.80 4.30 25.21
C LEU A 208 10.21 3.58 26.42
N ARG A 209 8.90 3.75 26.67
CA ARG A 209 8.17 2.98 27.68
C ARG A 209 6.70 2.80 27.32
N ASP A 210 6.21 1.55 27.36
CA ASP A 210 4.85 1.16 26.98
C ASP A 210 4.43 1.72 25.61
N SER A 211 5.38 1.76 24.66
CA SER A 211 5.22 2.41 23.35
C SER A 211 5.98 1.67 22.24
N ARG A 212 5.81 2.11 20.99
CA ARG A 212 6.47 1.59 19.79
C ARG A 212 6.79 2.71 18.79
N ILE A 213 7.59 2.35 17.80
CA ILE A 213 7.74 3.11 16.55
C ILE A 213 6.96 2.38 15.46
N GLY A 214 6.13 3.11 14.71
CA GLY A 214 5.25 2.56 13.69
C GLY A 214 5.46 3.16 12.32
N VAL A 215 5.60 2.30 11.31
CA VAL A 215 5.74 2.65 9.90
C VAL A 215 4.66 1.89 9.12
N GLY A 216 3.88 2.61 8.33
CA GLY A 216 2.72 2.09 7.61
C GLY A 216 1.41 2.19 8.38
N SER A 217 0.31 1.80 7.74
CA SER A 217 -1.04 1.95 8.32
C SER A 217 -1.29 1.01 9.51
N SER A 218 -1.86 1.54 10.59
CA SER A 218 -2.17 0.76 11.81
C SER A 218 -3.55 0.09 11.75
N SER A 219 -4.50 0.72 11.05
CA SER A 219 -5.85 0.23 10.78
C SER A 219 -6.35 0.73 9.43
N LEU A 220 -7.46 0.15 8.94
CA LEU A 220 -8.08 0.58 7.67
C LEU A 220 -8.51 2.05 7.70
N GLY A 221 -8.91 2.57 8.87
CA GLY A 221 -9.34 3.97 9.01
C GLY A 221 -8.21 4.99 9.11
N VAL A 222 -6.95 4.56 9.23
CA VAL A 222 -5.80 5.46 9.36
C VAL A 222 -4.78 5.15 8.28
N ASN A 223 -4.71 6.00 7.26
CA ASN A 223 -3.79 5.86 6.15
C ASN A 223 -2.42 6.49 6.48
N ARG A 224 -1.38 5.66 6.50
CA ARG A 224 0.04 6.07 6.58
C ARG A 224 0.88 5.39 5.49
N SER A 225 0.26 4.98 4.39
CA SER A 225 0.94 4.44 3.22
C SER A 225 2.04 5.38 2.70
N GLY A 226 3.07 4.81 2.07
CA GLY A 226 4.26 5.57 1.65
C GLY A 226 5.11 6.18 2.77
N SER A 227 4.79 5.93 4.05
CA SER A 227 5.71 6.27 5.15
C SER A 227 6.93 5.35 5.15
N ALA A 228 8.10 5.88 5.52
CA ALA A 228 9.33 5.10 5.62
C ALA A 228 10.17 5.50 6.84
N LEU A 229 10.97 4.57 7.36
CA LEU A 229 11.94 4.81 8.43
C LEU A 229 13.32 4.31 8.03
N GLN A 230 14.31 5.18 8.23
CA GLN A 230 15.72 4.92 8.02
C GLN A 230 16.48 5.19 9.32
N VAL A 231 17.04 4.14 9.92
CA VAL A 231 17.97 4.24 11.05
C VAL A 231 19.38 4.13 10.49
N LEU A 232 20.12 5.22 10.57
CA LEU A 232 21.37 5.43 9.86
C LEU A 232 22.57 5.42 10.84
N GLY A 233 22.69 4.37 11.65
CA GLY A 233 23.88 4.17 12.50
C GLY A 233 25.17 4.04 11.69
N THR A 234 26.31 4.06 12.38
CA THR A 234 27.63 3.77 11.80
C THR A 234 28.42 2.87 12.74
N PRO A 235 29.49 2.17 12.27
CA PRO A 235 30.32 1.35 13.13
C PRO A 235 30.93 2.09 14.34
N GLU A 236 31.19 3.39 14.20
CA GLU A 236 31.77 4.24 15.24
C GLU A 236 30.71 4.91 16.12
N ARG A 237 29.50 5.10 15.58
CA ARG A 237 28.42 5.81 16.24
C ARG A 237 27.07 5.16 15.92
N ASN A 238 26.58 4.35 16.86
CA ASN A 238 25.30 3.67 16.74
C ASN A 238 24.11 4.63 16.93
N VAL A 239 22.92 4.17 16.53
CA VAL A 239 21.65 4.70 17.05
C VAL A 239 21.19 3.82 18.21
N TYR A 240 20.69 4.42 19.29
CA TYR A 240 20.30 3.68 20.49
C TYR A 240 18.79 3.69 20.70
N PHE A 241 18.21 2.51 20.91
CA PHE A 241 16.82 2.34 21.37
C PHE A 241 16.83 1.56 22.67
N THR A 242 16.42 2.20 23.77
CA THR A 242 16.42 1.59 25.10
C THR A 242 15.17 1.94 25.89
N SER A 243 15.03 1.33 27.07
CA SER A 243 13.98 1.67 28.02
C SER A 243 14.15 3.09 28.53
N TRP A 244 13.05 3.81 28.74
CA TRP A 244 13.07 5.06 29.50
C TRP A 244 13.55 4.88 30.94
N LEU A 245 13.48 3.66 31.47
CA LEU A 245 14.00 3.29 32.80
C LEU A 245 15.50 2.92 32.80
N ASP A 246 16.19 3.12 31.67
CA ASP A 246 17.63 2.89 31.55
C ASP A 246 18.42 4.13 31.97
N GLU A 247 19.12 4.00 33.09
CA GLU A 247 19.96 5.05 33.69
C GLU A 247 21.35 5.15 33.04
N THR A 248 21.73 4.19 32.20
CA THR A 248 23.12 4.06 31.71
C THR A 248 23.38 4.79 30.40
N ILE A 249 22.33 5.15 29.67
CA ILE A 249 22.38 5.77 28.35
C ILE A 249 21.41 6.95 28.35
N GLY A 250 21.83 8.09 27.81
CA GLY A 250 21.06 9.33 27.78
C GLY A 250 20.87 9.95 29.16
N GLN A 251 20.77 11.28 29.20
CA GLN A 251 20.52 12.01 30.44
C GLN A 251 19.25 11.46 31.11
N ASP A 252 19.35 11.16 32.40
CA ASP A 252 18.19 10.94 33.25
C ASP A 252 18.06 12.10 34.24
N ALA A 253 16.84 12.63 34.34
CA ALA A 253 16.46 13.66 35.31
C ALA A 253 15.37 13.14 36.27
N HIS A 254 15.03 11.85 36.19
CA HIS A 254 13.99 11.25 37.01
C HIS A 254 14.51 10.87 38.40
N LEU A 255 13.65 11.01 39.41
CA LEU A 255 13.89 10.49 40.75
C LEU A 255 12.63 9.75 41.22
N PRO A 256 12.76 8.56 41.83
CA PRO A 256 14.01 7.86 42.19
C PRO A 256 14.66 7.12 41.01
N ALA A 257 15.90 6.67 41.22
CA ALA A 257 16.65 5.85 40.25
C ALA A 257 15.85 4.61 39.83
N THR A 258 15.84 4.36 38.53
CA THR A 258 15.08 3.28 37.89
C THR A 258 15.99 2.14 37.44
N THR A 259 15.40 1.05 36.96
CA THR A 259 16.15 -0.10 36.43
C THR A 259 15.41 -0.63 35.21
N PRO A 260 16.07 -0.80 34.06
CA PRO A 260 15.42 -1.28 32.86
C PRO A 260 15.14 -2.79 32.97
N ALA A 261 14.01 -3.20 32.40
CA ALA A 261 13.66 -4.61 32.28
C ALA A 261 13.21 -4.95 30.85
N ALA A 262 13.34 -6.22 30.47
CA ALA A 262 12.86 -6.72 29.18
C ALA A 262 11.37 -6.38 28.99
N GLY A 263 10.99 -5.96 27.79
CA GLY A 263 9.61 -5.63 27.46
C GLY A 263 9.10 -4.31 28.03
N ASN A 264 9.99 -3.42 28.48
CA ASN A 264 9.62 -2.06 28.90
C ASN A 264 9.00 -1.23 27.77
N TRP A 265 9.33 -1.56 26.52
CA TRP A 265 8.73 -1.01 25.31
C TRP A 265 8.57 -2.10 24.26
N GLY A 266 7.85 -1.81 23.18
CA GLY A 266 7.59 -2.76 22.10
C GLY A 266 8.78 -2.96 21.18
N GLY A 267 8.83 -2.12 20.15
CA GLY A 267 9.79 -2.26 19.06
C GLY A 267 9.49 -1.30 17.91
N ILE A 268 10.13 -1.56 16.79
CA ILE A 268 9.94 -0.89 15.50
C ILE A 268 9.08 -1.81 14.63
N VAL A 269 7.94 -1.30 14.16
CA VAL A 269 6.98 -2.08 13.37
C VAL A 269 6.89 -1.51 11.97
N PHE A 270 7.26 -2.32 10.97
CA PHE A 270 7.06 -2.05 9.56
C PHE A 270 5.82 -2.80 9.07
N ARG A 271 4.87 -2.07 8.48
CA ARG A 271 3.61 -2.62 7.99
C ARG A 271 3.34 -2.21 6.55
N ASN A 272 3.15 -3.21 5.71
CA ASN A 272 2.51 -3.05 4.41
C ASN A 272 1.23 -3.90 4.31
N ASP A 273 0.92 -4.78 5.28
CA ASP A 273 -0.19 -5.74 5.19
C ASP A 273 -1.56 -5.09 4.92
N LEU A 274 -1.86 -3.98 5.60
CA LEU A 274 -3.10 -3.24 5.38
C LEU A 274 -3.06 -2.36 4.11
N ASP A 275 -1.89 -1.80 3.80
CA ASP A 275 -1.72 -0.93 2.65
C ASP A 275 -1.81 -1.74 1.34
N ASN A 276 -1.20 -2.93 1.30
CA ASN A 276 -1.32 -3.90 0.22
C ASN A 276 -2.77 -4.41 0.07
N ALA A 277 -3.46 -4.71 1.17
CA ALA A 277 -4.84 -5.19 1.14
C ALA A 277 -5.83 -4.15 0.59
N GLU A 278 -5.52 -2.87 0.78
CA GLU A 278 -6.25 -1.75 0.22
C GLU A 278 -5.66 -1.26 -1.12
N SER A 279 -4.56 -1.84 -1.62
CA SER A 279 -3.85 -1.33 -2.80
C SER A 279 -3.50 0.17 -2.70
N ARG A 280 -3.13 0.62 -1.50
CA ARG A 280 -2.55 1.94 -1.27
C ARG A 280 -1.11 1.95 -1.78
N PHE A 281 -0.59 3.15 -2.03
CA PHE A 281 0.75 3.33 -2.54
C PHE A 281 1.83 2.68 -1.65
N ASN A 282 2.69 1.87 -2.27
CA ASN A 282 3.83 1.24 -1.63
C ASN A 282 5.06 1.36 -2.53
N TYR A 283 6.12 1.98 -2.04
CA TYR A 283 7.39 2.11 -2.77
C TYR A 283 7.98 0.76 -3.19
N GLU A 284 7.71 -0.31 -2.43
CA GLU A 284 8.19 -1.64 -2.77
C GLU A 284 7.59 -2.16 -4.09
N ASP A 285 6.41 -1.69 -4.52
CA ASP A 285 5.83 -2.05 -5.82
C ASP A 285 6.55 -1.37 -7.00
N GLU A 286 7.32 -0.32 -6.72
CA GLU A 286 8.20 0.34 -7.68
C GLU A 286 9.65 -0.18 -7.56
N GLY A 287 9.87 -1.26 -6.80
CA GLY A 287 11.22 -1.79 -6.55
C GLY A 287 12.08 -0.88 -5.66
N VAL A 288 11.48 0.04 -4.92
CA VAL A 288 12.18 0.97 -4.03
C VAL A 288 12.00 0.54 -2.57
N PHE A 289 13.09 0.17 -1.91
CA PHE A 289 13.09 -0.32 -0.53
C PHE A 289 13.69 0.73 0.41
N LEU A 290 12.85 1.62 0.93
CA LEU A 290 13.29 2.75 1.76
C LEU A 290 13.51 2.38 3.23
N ASN A 291 12.83 1.35 3.73
CA ASN A 291 12.90 0.96 5.13
C ASN A 291 14.23 0.30 5.45
N TYR A 292 14.97 0.89 6.38
CA TYR A 292 16.37 0.54 6.63
C TYR A 292 16.69 0.66 8.11
N VAL A 293 17.26 -0.37 8.73
CA VAL A 293 17.75 -0.33 10.11
C VAL A 293 19.20 -0.79 10.17
N ASN A 294 20.12 0.12 10.42
CA ASN A 294 21.54 -0.16 10.37
C ASN A 294 22.31 0.39 11.58
N HIS A 295 23.25 -0.40 12.09
CA HIS A 295 24.11 -0.05 13.23
C HIS A 295 23.31 0.53 14.42
N ALA A 296 22.20 -0.12 14.74
CA ALA A 296 21.39 0.20 15.92
C ALA A 296 21.72 -0.73 17.09
N ASP A 297 21.73 -0.17 18.31
CA ASP A 297 21.72 -0.92 19.56
C ASP A 297 20.30 -0.86 20.14
N ILE A 298 19.59 -1.99 20.06
CA ILE A 298 18.19 -2.13 20.44
C ILE A 298 18.11 -3.04 21.66
N ARG A 299 17.59 -2.51 22.77
CA ARG A 299 17.58 -3.25 24.04
C ARG A 299 16.31 -3.05 24.84
N TYR A 300 15.96 -4.08 25.62
CA TYR A 300 14.79 -4.09 26.52
C TYR A 300 13.42 -3.96 25.82
N GLY A 301 13.35 -4.29 24.52
CA GLY A 301 12.11 -4.33 23.74
C GLY A 301 11.31 -5.61 23.97
N GLY A 302 10.35 -5.92 23.09
CA GLY A 302 9.51 -7.12 23.16
C GLY A 302 8.27 -6.98 24.06
N GLY A 303 7.87 -5.76 24.39
CA GLY A 303 6.82 -5.49 25.38
C GLY A 303 5.41 -5.86 24.93
N GLY A 304 4.66 -6.52 25.81
CA GLY A 304 3.25 -6.86 25.62
C GLY A 304 2.25 -5.79 26.05
N ASN A 305 2.71 -4.67 26.62
CA ASN A 305 1.85 -3.57 27.11
C ASN A 305 1.59 -2.48 26.07
N VAL A 306 2.04 -2.68 24.82
CA VAL A 306 1.86 -1.71 23.75
C VAL A 306 0.42 -1.73 23.27
N LYS A 307 -0.20 -0.55 23.22
CA LYS A 307 -1.55 -0.36 22.67
C LYS A 307 -1.46 0.17 21.24
N ILE A 308 -1.98 -0.59 20.28
CA ILE A 308 -2.14 -0.19 18.88
C ILE A 308 -3.64 -0.10 18.61
N ASP A 309 -4.14 1.09 18.28
CA ASP A 309 -5.57 1.34 18.08
C ASP A 309 -6.44 0.79 19.23
N SER A 310 -6.00 1.04 20.47
CA SER A 310 -6.59 0.57 21.74
C SER A 310 -6.51 -0.94 22.02
N VAL A 311 -5.92 -1.74 21.14
CA VAL A 311 -5.69 -3.17 21.36
C VAL A 311 -4.28 -3.39 21.91
N GLN A 312 -4.20 -4.08 23.04
CA GLN A 312 -2.92 -4.45 23.64
C GLN A 312 -2.31 -5.63 22.87
N GLN A 313 -1.05 -5.50 22.45
CA GLN A 313 -0.38 -6.49 21.59
C GLN A 313 1.09 -6.63 21.96
N ILE A 314 1.66 -7.81 21.68
CA ILE A 314 3.11 -8.06 21.75
C ILE A 314 3.75 -7.53 20.47
N VAL A 315 4.74 -6.66 20.66
CA VAL A 315 5.55 -6.09 19.58
C VAL A 315 7.00 -6.51 19.77
N ASN A 316 7.57 -7.20 18.78
CA ASN A 316 8.98 -7.58 18.77
C ASN A 316 9.87 -6.36 18.50
N PRO A 317 11.14 -6.33 18.96
CA PRO A 317 12.05 -5.19 18.77
C PRO A 317 12.14 -4.72 17.32
N ILE A 318 12.14 -5.65 16.36
CA ILE A 318 11.83 -5.37 14.96
C ILE A 318 10.71 -6.32 14.51
N GLN A 319 9.61 -5.78 13.99
CA GLN A 319 8.48 -6.57 13.51
C GLN A 319 8.09 -6.17 12.08
N MET A 320 7.94 -7.15 11.21
CA MET A 320 7.64 -7.00 9.79
C MET A 320 6.28 -7.64 9.47
N LEU A 321 5.40 -6.89 8.82
CA LEU A 321 4.06 -7.33 8.41
C LEU A 321 3.87 -7.02 6.92
N GLU A 322 4.07 -8.04 6.08
CA GLU A 322 4.25 -7.95 4.62
C GLU A 322 5.28 -6.89 4.17
N ALA A 323 6.21 -6.53 5.06
CA ALA A 323 7.20 -5.48 4.83
C ALA A 323 8.59 -6.09 4.67
N ARG A 324 9.40 -5.50 3.79
CA ARG A 324 10.69 -6.06 3.38
C ARG A 324 11.85 -5.09 3.62
N PRO A 325 12.08 -4.62 4.87
CA PRO A 325 13.17 -3.71 5.17
C PRO A 325 14.54 -4.37 4.98
N THR A 326 15.59 -3.56 4.86
CA THR A 326 16.96 -4.04 5.08
C THR A 326 17.34 -3.81 6.56
N ILE A 327 17.82 -4.86 7.23
CA ILE A 327 18.17 -4.87 8.65
C ILE A 327 19.60 -5.36 8.78
N SER A 328 20.55 -4.47 9.06
CA SER A 328 21.98 -4.83 9.04
C SER A 328 22.81 -4.31 10.20
N PHE A 329 23.79 -5.12 10.62
CA PHE A 329 24.80 -4.72 11.63
C PHE A 329 24.23 -4.19 12.95
N ASN A 330 23.03 -4.63 13.32
CA ASN A 330 22.39 -4.22 14.58
C ASN A 330 22.77 -5.15 15.72
N LYS A 331 22.69 -4.64 16.95
CA LYS A 331 22.73 -5.43 18.17
C LYS A 331 21.36 -5.41 18.82
N ILE A 332 20.73 -6.57 18.98
CA ILE A 332 19.42 -6.69 19.64
C ILE A 332 19.58 -7.54 20.89
N SER A 333 19.27 -6.99 22.06
CA SER A 333 19.49 -7.70 23.32
C SER A 333 18.47 -7.46 24.42
N ARG A 334 18.37 -8.43 25.35
CA ARG A 334 17.57 -8.32 26.58
C ARG A 334 16.09 -8.06 26.32
N SER A 335 15.56 -8.54 25.19
CA SER A 335 14.15 -8.38 24.83
C SER A 335 13.28 -9.47 25.45
N ALA A 336 12.02 -9.13 25.76
CA ALA A 336 11.10 -10.07 26.41
C ALA A 336 10.52 -11.14 25.47
N ASP A 337 10.71 -10.99 24.16
CA ASP A 337 10.23 -11.88 23.11
C ASP A 337 11.35 -12.10 22.06
N ALA A 338 11.03 -12.62 20.87
CA ALA A 338 11.97 -12.76 19.78
C ALA A 338 12.59 -11.42 19.37
N ALA A 339 13.88 -11.45 19.05
CA ALA A 339 14.66 -10.28 18.66
C ALA A 339 14.10 -9.58 17.40
N MET A 340 13.60 -10.38 16.45
CA MET A 340 12.86 -9.88 15.31
C MET A 340 11.79 -10.88 14.87
N SER A 341 10.76 -10.39 14.18
CA SER A 341 9.71 -11.24 13.62
C SER A 341 9.21 -10.75 12.26
N ALA A 342 8.78 -11.70 11.42
CA ALA A 342 8.17 -11.45 10.13
C ALA A 342 6.95 -12.35 9.94
N ASP A 343 5.88 -11.84 9.33
CA ASP A 343 4.80 -12.72 8.87
C ASP A 343 5.17 -13.45 7.56
N PRO A 344 4.52 -14.57 7.22
CA PRO A 344 4.95 -15.39 6.09
C PRO A 344 5.04 -14.65 4.76
N ASN A 345 4.10 -13.73 4.48
CA ASN A 345 4.08 -12.99 3.23
C ASN A 345 5.17 -11.89 3.16
N SER A 346 5.86 -11.58 4.25
CA SER A 346 7.05 -10.72 4.21
C SER A 346 8.16 -11.34 3.36
N PHE A 347 8.19 -12.65 3.13
CA PHE A 347 9.23 -13.35 2.37
C PHE A 347 8.98 -13.39 0.85
N ASP A 348 8.06 -12.58 0.31
CA ASP A 348 7.72 -12.57 -1.13
C ASP A 348 8.96 -12.33 -2.03
N GLU A 349 9.17 -13.22 -2.98
CA GLU A 349 10.16 -13.16 -4.05
C GLU A 349 9.53 -12.47 -5.28
N THR A 350 10.01 -11.26 -5.58
CA THR A 350 9.49 -10.43 -6.66
C THR A 350 10.58 -10.17 -7.70
N ASN A 351 10.28 -10.46 -8.97
CA ASN A 351 11.11 -10.12 -10.13
C ASN A 351 10.61 -8.90 -10.91
N PHE A 352 9.59 -8.21 -10.37
CA PHE A 352 8.98 -7.01 -10.94
C PHE A 352 8.39 -7.13 -12.36
N LEU A 353 8.25 -8.34 -12.93
CA LEU A 353 7.71 -8.53 -14.29
C LEU A 353 6.18 -8.58 -14.36
N ALA A 354 5.50 -8.79 -13.24
CA ALA A 354 4.04 -8.88 -13.19
C ALA A 354 3.37 -7.53 -13.56
N PRO A 355 2.16 -7.53 -14.15
CA PRO A 355 1.48 -6.31 -14.57
C PRO A 355 1.35 -5.25 -13.49
N ARG A 356 1.15 -5.63 -12.22
CA ARG A 356 1.09 -4.70 -11.08
C ARG A 356 2.30 -3.78 -10.95
N PHE A 357 3.49 -4.27 -11.32
CA PHE A 357 4.75 -3.55 -11.17
C PHE A 357 5.11 -2.72 -12.41
N GLN A 358 4.53 -3.03 -13.56
CA GLN A 358 4.88 -2.39 -14.85
C GLN A 358 4.12 -1.07 -15.09
N ARG A 359 3.46 -0.52 -14.07
CA ARG A 359 2.49 0.58 -14.19
C ARG A 359 3.14 1.96 -14.03
N ALA A 360 4.09 2.09 -13.09
CA ALA A 360 4.64 3.39 -12.69
C ALA A 360 5.79 3.91 -13.57
N GLY A 361 6.21 3.17 -14.60
CA GLY A 361 7.18 3.65 -15.59
C GLY A 361 8.21 2.60 -16.02
N GLN A 362 9.35 3.07 -16.52
CA GLN A 362 10.45 2.22 -16.98
C GLN A 362 11.29 1.74 -15.81
N PHE A 363 11.23 0.45 -15.50
CA PHE A 363 12.12 -0.21 -14.54
C PHE A 363 13.25 -0.94 -15.27
N THR A 364 14.36 -1.17 -14.59
CA THR A 364 15.39 -2.11 -15.06
C THR A 364 14.83 -3.53 -14.98
N SER A 365 14.73 -4.22 -16.12
CA SER A 365 14.09 -5.54 -16.26
C SER A 365 14.76 -6.67 -15.47
N ASP A 366 15.92 -6.44 -14.84
CA ASP A 366 16.77 -7.42 -14.17
C ASP A 366 16.78 -7.29 -12.64
N TYR A 367 15.95 -6.40 -12.07
CA TYR A 367 15.87 -6.24 -10.64
C TYR A 367 14.98 -7.31 -9.98
N SER A 368 15.41 -7.85 -8.84
CA SER A 368 14.61 -8.75 -8.01
C SER A 368 14.84 -8.48 -6.53
N ARG A 369 13.82 -8.73 -5.71
CA ARG A 369 13.90 -8.72 -4.24
C ARG A 369 13.38 -10.04 -3.70
N VAL A 370 14.09 -10.59 -2.72
CA VAL A 370 13.61 -11.69 -1.88
C VAL A 370 13.45 -11.13 -0.48
N GLY A 371 12.24 -11.21 0.07
CA GLY A 371 12.01 -10.94 1.49
C GLY A 371 12.57 -9.63 2.04
N PRO A 372 12.65 -9.51 3.38
CA PRO A 372 13.58 -8.60 4.04
C PRO A 372 15.02 -8.98 3.71
N ASP A 373 15.95 -8.04 3.85
CA ASP A 373 17.39 -8.29 3.63
C ASP A 373 18.11 -8.14 4.96
N ILE A 374 18.49 -9.27 5.55
CA ILE A 374 18.96 -9.35 6.92
C ILE A 374 20.39 -9.84 6.92
N TYR A 375 21.32 -9.03 7.45
CA TYR A 375 22.70 -9.49 7.60
C TYR A 375 23.53 -8.80 8.68
N GLY A 376 24.51 -9.50 9.24
CA GLY A 376 25.48 -8.96 10.19
C GLY A 376 24.90 -8.57 11.55
N ASN A 377 23.67 -8.98 11.87
CA ASN A 377 23.03 -8.68 13.14
C ASN A 377 23.54 -9.61 14.27
N GLN A 378 23.62 -9.07 15.48
CA GLN A 378 23.99 -9.79 16.70
C GLN A 378 22.79 -9.84 17.65
N LEU A 379 22.30 -11.05 17.93
CA LEU A 379 21.11 -11.31 18.73
C LEU A 379 21.54 -12.06 19.99
N GLU A 380 21.47 -11.40 21.15
CA GLU A 380 21.90 -12.02 22.40
C GLU A 380 20.95 -11.73 23.55
N MET A 381 20.76 -12.71 24.45
CA MET A 381 19.96 -12.55 25.66
C MET A 381 18.50 -12.12 25.42
N ASN A 382 17.91 -12.45 24.26
CA ASN A 382 16.48 -12.30 24.01
C ASN A 382 15.77 -13.62 24.32
N SER A 383 14.46 -13.61 24.55
CA SER A 383 13.68 -14.86 24.70
C SER A 383 13.75 -15.76 23.46
N THR A 384 14.00 -15.18 22.29
CA THR A 384 14.40 -15.92 21.08
C THR A 384 15.43 -15.12 20.29
N ASN A 385 16.63 -15.68 20.11
CA ASN A 385 17.73 -15.09 19.34
C ASN A 385 17.66 -15.57 17.88
N GLY A 386 16.63 -15.11 17.16
CA GLY A 386 16.42 -15.46 15.75
C GLY A 386 15.30 -14.65 15.13
N LEU A 387 14.99 -14.98 13.87
CA LEU A 387 13.87 -14.44 13.11
C LEU A 387 12.63 -15.31 13.34
N PHE A 388 11.71 -14.81 14.15
CA PHE A 388 10.47 -15.51 14.43
C PHE A 388 9.46 -15.34 13.30
N ILE A 389 9.02 -16.45 12.71
CA ILE A 389 8.00 -16.45 11.66
C ILE A 389 6.62 -16.37 12.34
N LYS A 390 6.08 -15.16 12.42
CA LYS A 390 4.88 -14.83 13.19
C LYS A 390 3.63 -15.15 12.39
N ILE A 391 3.05 -16.32 12.65
CA ILE A 391 1.92 -16.83 11.86
C ILE A 391 0.54 -16.65 12.49
N ARG A 392 0.38 -15.96 13.63
CA ARG A 392 -0.96 -15.64 14.18
C ARG A 392 -1.35 -14.19 13.94
N THR A 393 -2.64 -13.95 13.75
CA THR A 393 -3.15 -12.57 13.78
C THR A 393 -3.19 -12.05 15.22
N PRO A 394 -2.85 -10.77 15.47
CA PRO A 394 -3.00 -10.18 16.81
C PRO A 394 -4.44 -10.18 17.35
N ALA A 395 -5.46 -10.33 16.48
CA ALA A 395 -6.88 -10.21 16.81
C ALA A 395 -7.66 -11.55 16.82
N GLY A 396 -7.01 -12.70 16.61
CA GLY A 396 -7.70 -13.99 16.54
C GLY A 396 -6.77 -15.19 16.39
N ASN A 397 -7.26 -16.35 16.84
CA ASN A 397 -6.54 -17.64 16.83
C ASN A 397 -6.34 -18.24 15.41
N SER A 398 -6.59 -17.48 14.34
CA SER A 398 -6.37 -17.93 12.97
C SER A 398 -4.91 -17.78 12.57
N LEU A 399 -4.40 -18.80 11.88
CA LEU A 399 -3.07 -18.79 11.29
C LEU A 399 -3.09 -17.93 10.01
N ARG A 400 -2.08 -17.07 9.82
CA ARG A 400 -1.73 -16.38 8.58
C ARG A 400 -0.90 -17.36 7.73
N PRO A 401 -1.45 -17.88 6.62
CA PRO A 401 -0.67 -18.74 5.73
C PRO A 401 0.28 -17.91 4.86
N LEU A 402 1.29 -18.58 4.29
CA LEU A 402 2.03 -18.07 3.15
C LEU A 402 1.15 -18.17 1.91
N THR A 403 0.89 -17.05 1.23
CA THR A 403 0.04 -16.98 0.03
C THR A 403 0.78 -16.44 -1.20
N VAL A 404 2.09 -16.33 -1.11
CA VAL A 404 2.96 -15.74 -2.13
C VAL A 404 4.08 -16.71 -2.52
N SER A 405 4.93 -16.32 -3.45
CA SER A 405 6.18 -17.04 -3.72
C SER A 405 7.21 -16.63 -2.68
N GLY A 406 7.16 -17.26 -1.51
CA GLY A 406 8.08 -16.97 -0.41
C GLY A 406 9.46 -17.62 -0.59
N ARG A 407 10.50 -16.96 -0.09
CA ARG A 407 11.85 -17.54 -0.03
C ARG A 407 12.61 -17.11 1.24
N PHE A 408 13.26 -18.07 1.88
CA PHE A 408 14.17 -17.87 3.02
C PHE A 408 15.61 -17.93 2.52
N ASP A 409 16.26 -16.77 2.38
CA ASP A 409 17.62 -16.60 1.88
C ASP A 409 18.60 -16.00 2.90
N ASP A 410 18.11 -15.48 4.02
CA ASP A 410 18.94 -14.95 5.10
C ASP A 410 19.67 -16.09 5.85
N THR A 411 20.91 -16.38 5.45
CA THR A 411 21.72 -17.47 6.04
C THR A 411 22.38 -17.13 7.37
N ASP A 412 22.48 -15.84 7.72
CA ASP A 412 23.14 -15.41 8.95
C ASP A 412 22.18 -15.11 10.10
N ILE A 413 20.93 -15.57 9.97
CA ILE A 413 19.92 -15.59 11.03
C ILE A 413 19.15 -16.91 11.03
N VAL A 414 18.85 -17.42 12.24
CA VAL A 414 18.02 -18.62 12.39
C VAL A 414 16.55 -18.26 12.21
N HIS A 415 15.85 -18.98 11.33
CA HIS A 415 14.41 -18.87 11.16
C HIS A 415 13.71 -19.76 12.20
N VAL A 416 12.79 -19.20 12.98
CA VAL A 416 12.17 -19.90 14.12
C VAL A 416 10.65 -20.01 13.94
N LEU A 417 10.12 -21.22 14.15
CA LEU A 417 8.70 -21.56 14.06
C LEU A 417 8.21 -22.21 15.37
N SER A 418 7.21 -21.60 16.02
CA SER A 418 6.51 -22.22 17.16
C SER A 418 5.07 -22.63 16.86
N GLU A 419 4.62 -22.38 15.63
CA GLU A 419 3.31 -22.78 15.14
C GLU A 419 3.39 -23.25 13.69
N ASN A 420 2.33 -23.91 13.21
CA ASN A 420 2.33 -24.55 11.90
C ASN A 420 2.31 -23.54 10.75
N LEU A 421 3.42 -23.42 10.02
CA LEU A 421 3.48 -22.62 8.80
C LEU A 421 2.70 -23.34 7.68
N GLN A 422 1.57 -22.76 7.28
CA GLN A 422 0.78 -23.27 6.15
C GLN A 422 1.18 -22.56 4.86
N ILE A 423 1.67 -23.32 3.88
CA ILE A 423 1.90 -22.84 2.52
C ILE A 423 0.61 -23.09 1.74
N LYS A 424 -0.10 -22.01 1.40
CA LYS A 424 -1.44 -22.07 0.81
C LYS A 424 -1.34 -22.34 -0.68
N GLY A 425 -1.86 -23.48 -1.12
CA GLY A 425 -2.20 -23.66 -2.51
C GLY A 425 -3.70 -23.54 -2.74
N SER A 426 -4.08 -23.74 -3.98
CA SER A 426 -5.40 -23.52 -4.52
C SER A 426 -5.80 -24.74 -5.36
N GLN A 427 -7.10 -24.86 -5.65
CA GLN A 427 -7.54 -25.89 -6.58
C GLN A 427 -6.90 -25.62 -7.95
N GLY A 428 -6.48 -26.68 -8.64
CA GLY A 428 -5.98 -26.56 -10.01
C GLY A 428 -7.04 -26.02 -10.98
N ASP A 429 -6.60 -25.77 -12.22
CA ASP A 429 -7.35 -25.19 -13.34
C ASP A 429 -7.75 -23.71 -13.17
N PRO A 430 -7.66 -22.91 -14.25
CA PRO A 430 -8.20 -21.57 -14.23
C PRO A 430 -9.73 -21.60 -14.13
N PHE A 431 -10.32 -20.54 -13.59
CA PHE A 431 -11.78 -20.42 -13.52
C PHE A 431 -12.28 -19.24 -14.35
N LEU A 432 -13.52 -19.35 -14.80
CA LEU A 432 -14.20 -18.28 -15.53
C LEU A 432 -14.90 -17.37 -14.52
N ASP A 433 -14.40 -16.15 -14.40
CA ASP A 433 -15.00 -15.11 -13.59
C ASP A 433 -16.05 -14.33 -14.39
N LEU A 434 -17.27 -14.34 -13.89
CA LEU A 434 -18.41 -13.65 -14.49
C LEU A 434 -18.82 -12.40 -13.69
N SER A 435 -18.25 -12.18 -12.51
CA SER A 435 -18.53 -11.06 -11.62
C SER A 435 -18.13 -9.74 -12.29
N ARG A 436 -18.85 -8.66 -11.97
CA ARG A 436 -18.51 -7.31 -12.42
C ARG A 436 -18.86 -6.29 -11.33
N PRO A 437 -18.22 -5.10 -11.34
CA PRO A 437 -18.58 -4.04 -10.43
C PRO A 437 -20.04 -3.57 -10.65
N PRO A 438 -20.87 -3.49 -9.59
CA PRO A 438 -22.21 -2.95 -9.70
C PRO A 438 -22.18 -1.41 -9.80
N ILE A 439 -22.97 -0.83 -10.70
CA ILE A 439 -22.94 0.62 -10.97
C ILE A 439 -24.26 1.35 -10.72
N ASP A 440 -25.32 0.64 -10.33
CA ASP A 440 -26.69 1.18 -10.27
C ASP A 440 -26.87 2.28 -9.21
N LEU A 441 -26.03 2.29 -8.17
CA LEU A 441 -26.07 3.26 -7.08
C LEU A 441 -25.10 4.43 -7.27
N LEU A 442 -24.32 4.47 -8.36
CA LEU A 442 -23.36 5.54 -8.57
C LEU A 442 -24.06 6.88 -8.78
N THR A 443 -23.53 7.92 -8.13
CA THR A 443 -23.98 9.30 -8.33
C THR A 443 -22.84 10.16 -8.87
N PHE A 444 -23.19 11.06 -9.80
CA PHE A 444 -22.23 11.92 -10.50
C PHE A 444 -22.58 13.39 -10.25
N THR A 445 -21.64 14.13 -9.68
CA THR A 445 -21.80 15.55 -9.38
C THR A 445 -20.76 16.36 -10.15
N PRO A 446 -21.17 17.10 -11.20
CA PRO A 446 -20.30 18.06 -11.87
C PRO A 446 -19.80 19.13 -10.89
N GLN A 447 -18.51 19.46 -10.94
CA GLN A 447 -17.86 20.44 -10.09
C GLN A 447 -17.03 21.43 -10.91
N THR A 448 -16.79 22.61 -10.33
CA THR A 448 -15.82 23.58 -10.88
C THR A 448 -14.41 23.26 -10.38
N GLY A 449 -13.40 23.38 -11.23
CA GLY A 449 -12.03 22.90 -10.94
C GLY A 449 -11.76 21.61 -11.71
N GLY A 450 -10.53 21.37 -12.18
CA GLY A 450 -10.23 20.31 -13.15
C GLY A 450 -10.08 20.81 -14.60
N SER A 451 -9.82 19.86 -15.49
CA SER A 451 -9.44 20.03 -16.89
C SER A 451 -10.40 19.38 -17.89
N LEU A 452 -11.48 18.73 -17.40
CA LEU A 452 -12.51 18.18 -18.28
C LEU A 452 -13.18 19.29 -19.07
N VAL A 453 -13.27 19.10 -20.38
CA VAL A 453 -13.96 20.01 -21.30
C VAL A 453 -15.49 19.84 -21.19
N PRO A 454 -16.29 20.83 -21.62
CA PRO A 454 -17.74 20.65 -21.73
C PRO A 454 -18.05 19.45 -22.62
N GLY A 455 -18.91 18.55 -22.15
CA GLY A 455 -19.16 17.28 -22.85
C GLY A 455 -20.08 16.34 -22.08
N THR A 456 -20.38 15.21 -22.71
CA THR A 456 -21.12 14.11 -22.11
C THR A 456 -20.18 12.96 -21.87
N TYR A 457 -20.13 12.48 -20.64
CA TYR A 457 -19.21 11.44 -20.19
C TYR A 457 -19.97 10.23 -19.68
N ARG A 458 -19.38 9.05 -19.89
CA ARG A 458 -19.77 7.79 -19.27
C ARG A 458 -18.55 7.14 -18.65
N TYR A 459 -18.77 6.30 -17.66
CA TYR A 459 -17.71 5.60 -16.97
C TYR A 459 -17.94 4.09 -16.99
N LYS A 460 -16.84 3.34 -16.85
CA LYS A 460 -16.84 1.91 -16.56
C LYS A 460 -15.88 1.63 -15.41
N LEU A 461 -16.21 0.62 -14.61
CA LEU A 461 -15.39 0.15 -13.51
C LEU A 461 -14.91 -1.26 -13.79
N VAL A 462 -13.70 -1.56 -13.31
CA VAL A 462 -13.15 -2.92 -13.31
C VAL A 462 -12.51 -3.20 -11.96
N PHE A 463 -12.71 -4.40 -11.40
CA PHE A 463 -11.95 -4.86 -10.24
C PHE A 463 -10.60 -5.42 -10.66
N VAL A 464 -9.58 -5.25 -9.82
CA VAL A 464 -8.19 -5.60 -10.14
C VAL A 464 -7.61 -6.46 -9.02
N ASP A 465 -7.01 -7.58 -9.41
CA ASP A 465 -6.49 -8.56 -8.45
C ASP A 465 -5.09 -8.17 -7.94
N ARG A 466 -4.58 -8.91 -6.96
CA ARG A 466 -3.26 -8.63 -6.36
C ARG A 466 -2.10 -8.71 -7.36
N ALA A 467 -2.27 -9.38 -8.51
CA ALA A 467 -1.26 -9.47 -9.56
C ALA A 467 -1.39 -8.35 -10.62
N GLY A 468 -2.42 -7.51 -10.50
CA GLY A 468 -2.68 -6.37 -11.38
C GLY A 468 -3.54 -6.70 -12.60
N PHE A 469 -4.13 -7.90 -12.65
CA PHE A 469 -5.03 -8.30 -13.74
C PHE A 469 -6.45 -7.80 -13.49
N GLU A 470 -7.12 -7.45 -14.59
CA GLU A 470 -8.48 -6.92 -14.59
C GLU A 470 -9.52 -8.03 -14.63
N GLY A 471 -10.55 -7.91 -13.79
CA GLY A 471 -11.78 -8.67 -13.86
C GLY A 471 -12.71 -8.20 -15.00
N ARG A 472 -13.96 -8.68 -14.99
CA ARG A 472 -14.92 -8.28 -16.03
C ARG A 472 -15.36 -6.82 -15.81
N PRO A 473 -15.40 -5.98 -16.86
CA PRO A 473 -15.86 -4.60 -16.72
C PRO A 473 -17.35 -4.50 -16.39
N SER A 474 -17.73 -3.39 -15.74
CA SER A 474 -19.13 -3.00 -15.57
C SER A 474 -19.78 -2.68 -16.92
N THR A 475 -21.12 -2.60 -16.93
CA THR A 475 -21.81 -1.88 -18.01
C THR A 475 -21.43 -0.39 -17.96
N ALA A 476 -21.68 0.33 -19.07
CA ALA A 476 -21.46 1.77 -19.08
C ALA A 476 -22.46 2.47 -18.16
N THR A 477 -22.00 3.44 -17.39
CA THR A 477 -22.88 4.25 -16.53
C THR A 477 -23.86 5.07 -17.37
N PRO A 478 -24.96 5.56 -16.76
CA PRO A 478 -25.72 6.65 -17.33
C PRO A 478 -24.81 7.84 -17.68
N ALA A 479 -25.19 8.55 -18.74
CA ALA A 479 -24.45 9.72 -19.22
C ALA A 479 -24.54 10.89 -18.22
N VAL A 480 -23.40 11.50 -17.90
CA VAL A 480 -23.31 12.74 -17.13
C VAL A 480 -22.85 13.87 -18.04
N THR A 481 -23.49 15.03 -17.95
CA THR A 481 -23.15 16.20 -18.78
C THR A 481 -22.46 17.27 -17.96
N LEU A 482 -21.33 17.76 -18.46
CA LEU A 482 -20.57 18.86 -17.89
C LEU A 482 -20.74 20.09 -18.79
N GLY A 483 -21.29 21.18 -18.25
CA GLY A 483 -21.64 22.38 -19.02
C GLY A 483 -20.49 23.39 -19.21
N GLY A 484 -19.35 23.19 -18.57
CA GLY A 484 -18.20 24.09 -18.54
C GLY A 484 -16.89 23.33 -18.32
N LEU A 485 -15.74 24.00 -18.32
CA LEU A 485 -14.50 23.38 -17.85
C LEU A 485 -14.63 23.00 -16.37
N GLY A 486 -14.29 21.78 -15.99
CA GLY A 486 -14.51 21.31 -14.61
C GLY A 486 -14.00 19.90 -14.32
N SER A 487 -14.66 19.27 -13.35
CA SER A 487 -14.40 17.92 -12.87
C SER A 487 -15.73 17.21 -12.59
N ILE A 488 -15.69 15.89 -12.40
CA ILE A 488 -16.87 15.09 -12.05
C ILE A 488 -16.55 14.27 -10.81
N ARG A 489 -17.29 14.52 -9.72
CA ARG A 489 -17.22 13.67 -8.53
C ARG A 489 -18.15 12.47 -8.70
N ILE A 490 -17.57 11.29 -8.63
CA ILE A 490 -18.26 10.00 -8.58
C ILE A 490 -18.37 9.61 -7.10
N SER A 491 -19.58 9.25 -6.65
CA SER A 491 -19.83 8.84 -5.26
C SER A 491 -20.59 7.51 -5.20
N GLN A 492 -20.55 6.86 -4.04
CA GLN A 492 -21.13 5.53 -3.80
C GLN A 492 -20.46 4.42 -4.62
N LEU A 493 -19.16 4.56 -4.89
CA LEU A 493 -18.37 3.53 -5.56
C LEU A 493 -18.43 2.23 -4.74
N PRO A 494 -18.72 1.08 -5.38
CA PRO A 494 -18.72 -0.19 -4.67
C PRO A 494 -17.29 -0.57 -4.25
N PRO A 495 -17.10 -1.16 -3.06
CA PRO A 495 -15.81 -1.75 -2.70
C PRO A 495 -15.51 -2.94 -3.62
N ALA A 496 -14.23 -3.22 -3.86
CA ALA A 496 -13.84 -4.44 -4.58
C ALA A 496 -14.20 -5.68 -3.73
N ASP A 497 -14.69 -6.73 -4.37
CA ASP A 497 -15.09 -7.97 -3.71
C ASP A 497 -13.99 -9.05 -3.77
N GLU A 498 -14.28 -10.21 -3.16
CA GLU A 498 -13.45 -11.42 -3.23
C GLU A 498 -11.94 -11.17 -3.02
N ASP A 499 -11.12 -11.63 -3.97
CA ASP A 499 -9.66 -11.56 -4.01
C ASP A 499 -9.12 -10.31 -4.73
N PHE A 500 -9.98 -9.38 -5.12
CA PHE A 500 -9.59 -8.10 -5.71
C PHE A 500 -9.12 -7.10 -4.63
N VAL A 501 -8.15 -6.26 -4.97
CA VAL A 501 -7.50 -5.31 -4.04
C VAL A 501 -7.63 -3.85 -4.48
N SER A 502 -8.02 -3.58 -5.72
CA SER A 502 -8.26 -2.23 -6.22
C SER A 502 -9.38 -2.19 -7.27
N ARG A 503 -9.78 -0.98 -7.65
CA ARG A 503 -10.66 -0.76 -8.81
C ARG A 503 -10.02 0.21 -9.79
N ARG A 504 -10.26 -0.01 -11.07
CA ARG A 504 -9.95 0.95 -12.14
C ARG A 504 -11.21 1.62 -12.62
N ILE A 505 -11.12 2.94 -12.78
CA ILE A 505 -12.17 3.77 -13.37
C ILE A 505 -11.71 4.16 -14.76
N TYR A 506 -12.57 3.87 -15.73
CA TYR A 506 -12.40 4.25 -17.12
C TYR A 506 -13.45 5.27 -17.52
N ARG A 507 -13.06 6.26 -18.31
CA ARG A 507 -13.94 7.29 -18.88
C ARG A 507 -14.05 7.11 -20.39
N GLU A 508 -15.25 7.27 -20.94
CA GLU A 508 -15.47 7.26 -22.37
C GLU A 508 -14.76 8.44 -23.06
N ASP A 509 -14.03 8.16 -24.13
CA ASP A 509 -13.43 9.17 -25.00
C ASP A 509 -14.54 9.90 -25.78
N VAL A 510 -14.70 11.19 -25.50
CA VAL A 510 -15.70 12.06 -26.13
C VAL A 510 -15.47 12.23 -27.64
N THR A 511 -14.26 11.96 -28.13
CA THR A 511 -13.90 12.02 -29.55
C THR A 511 -14.05 10.68 -30.26
N ASN A 512 -14.10 9.57 -29.51
CA ASN A 512 -14.23 8.22 -30.02
C ASN A 512 -15.21 7.37 -29.18
N PRO A 513 -16.53 7.57 -29.36
CA PRO A 513 -17.56 6.88 -28.57
C PRO A 513 -17.38 5.35 -28.57
N GLY A 514 -17.56 4.75 -27.39
CA GLY A 514 -17.33 3.32 -27.14
C GLY A 514 -15.88 2.95 -26.80
N VAL A 515 -14.92 3.88 -26.90
CA VAL A 515 -13.56 3.68 -26.36
C VAL A 515 -13.49 4.26 -24.95
N PHE A 516 -12.95 3.48 -24.01
CA PHE A 516 -12.86 3.83 -22.60
C PHE A 516 -11.39 3.92 -22.18
N GLU A 517 -10.97 5.08 -21.66
CA GLU A 517 -9.60 5.38 -21.26
C GLU A 517 -9.45 5.39 -19.73
N LEU A 518 -8.34 4.86 -19.22
CA LEU A 518 -8.09 4.75 -17.78
C LEU A 518 -7.84 6.14 -17.19
N VAL A 519 -8.70 6.54 -16.24
CA VAL A 519 -8.54 7.81 -15.52
C VAL A 519 -7.88 7.63 -14.16
N ALA A 520 -8.17 6.53 -13.46
CA ALA A 520 -7.56 6.23 -12.16
C ALA A 520 -7.64 4.75 -11.80
N GLU A 521 -6.68 4.33 -10.98
CA GLU A 521 -6.80 3.18 -10.10
C GLU A 521 -6.97 3.68 -8.67
N ILE A 522 -7.96 3.16 -7.97
CA ILE A 522 -8.31 3.54 -6.61
C ILE A 522 -8.32 2.32 -5.72
N ASN A 523 -8.13 2.56 -4.42
CA ASN A 523 -8.01 1.53 -3.40
C ASN A 523 -9.28 0.64 -3.33
N LYS A 524 -9.19 -0.43 -2.55
CA LYS A 524 -10.30 -1.40 -2.41
C LYS A 524 -11.60 -0.72 -1.97
N SER A 525 -11.55 0.21 -1.02
CA SER A 525 -12.71 0.61 -0.20
C SER A 525 -13.22 2.05 -0.35
N ASP A 526 -12.47 2.98 -0.95
CA ASP A 526 -12.87 4.39 -1.08
C ASP A 526 -14.22 4.48 -1.80
N ASP A 527 -15.17 5.25 -1.28
CA ASP A 527 -16.52 5.32 -1.85
C ASP A 527 -16.66 6.44 -2.90
N GLN A 528 -15.59 7.23 -3.10
CA GLN A 528 -15.61 8.44 -3.91
C GLN A 528 -14.33 8.60 -4.72
N TYR A 529 -14.47 9.25 -5.88
CA TYR A 529 -13.36 9.66 -6.75
C TYR A 529 -13.75 10.97 -7.46
N VAL A 530 -12.78 11.86 -7.65
CA VAL A 530 -12.97 13.08 -8.45
C VAL A 530 -12.18 12.94 -9.73
N ASP A 531 -12.88 12.87 -10.85
CA ASP A 531 -12.27 12.94 -12.17
C ASP A 531 -12.02 14.40 -12.53
N ASP A 532 -10.77 14.83 -12.40
CA ASP A 532 -10.31 16.18 -12.72
C ASP A 532 -9.81 16.32 -14.17
N GLY A 533 -10.00 15.29 -15.00
CA GLY A 533 -9.58 15.26 -16.40
C GLY A 533 -8.18 14.71 -16.64
N ASN A 534 -7.40 14.45 -15.60
CA ASN A 534 -6.15 13.73 -15.73
C ASN A 534 -6.38 12.29 -16.22
N MET A 535 -5.39 11.75 -16.91
CA MET A 535 -5.40 10.39 -17.45
C MET A 535 -4.28 9.59 -16.80
N ALA A 536 -4.59 8.39 -16.32
CA ALA A 536 -3.59 7.42 -15.88
C ALA A 536 -3.02 6.62 -17.07
N GLY A 537 -3.70 6.65 -18.22
CA GLY A 537 -3.25 6.05 -19.47
C GLY A 537 -3.64 4.58 -19.64
N GLY A 538 -3.94 4.19 -20.88
CA GLY A 538 -4.40 2.84 -21.23
C GLY A 538 -5.87 2.82 -21.64
N ILE A 539 -6.21 1.86 -22.50
CA ILE A 539 -7.56 1.64 -23.03
C ILE A 539 -8.13 0.38 -22.39
N LEU A 540 -9.41 0.42 -21.99
CA LEU A 540 -10.14 -0.72 -21.46
C LEU A 540 -10.07 -1.90 -22.44
N GLN A 541 -9.53 -3.02 -21.98
CA GLN A 541 -9.43 -4.23 -22.79
C GLN A 541 -10.61 -5.17 -22.52
N ARG A 542 -10.91 -6.01 -23.51
CA ARG A 542 -11.97 -7.04 -23.44
C ARG A 542 -13.34 -6.49 -23.00
N ASP A 543 -13.66 -5.26 -23.40
CA ASP A 543 -14.95 -4.65 -23.13
C ASP A 543 -16.08 -5.39 -23.87
N PRO A 544 -17.08 -5.99 -23.18
CA PRO A 544 -18.17 -6.67 -23.85
C PRO A 544 -19.16 -5.67 -24.47
N PRO A 545 -19.74 -5.98 -25.65
CA PRO A 545 -20.84 -5.17 -26.19
C PRO A 545 -22.06 -5.23 -25.26
N SER A 546 -22.78 -4.11 -25.12
CA SER A 546 -24.04 -4.10 -24.35
C SER A 546 -25.20 -4.58 -25.22
N ALA A 547 -25.92 -5.58 -24.70
CA ALA A 547 -27.14 -6.11 -25.30
C ALA A 547 -28.42 -5.56 -24.63
N ASP A 548 -28.29 -4.65 -23.67
CA ASP A 548 -29.39 -4.21 -22.79
C ASP A 548 -30.48 -3.46 -23.57
N ASN A 549 -30.09 -2.73 -24.62
CA ASN A 549 -31.01 -1.97 -25.47
C ASN A 549 -31.51 -2.75 -26.69
N VAL A 550 -31.08 -3.99 -26.89
CA VAL A 550 -31.49 -4.80 -28.04
C VAL A 550 -32.93 -5.24 -27.84
N THR A 551 -33.79 -4.87 -28.80
CA THR A 551 -35.21 -5.24 -28.76
C THR A 551 -35.47 -6.42 -29.69
N LEU A 552 -36.15 -7.43 -29.17
CA LEU A 552 -36.52 -8.64 -29.90
C LEU A 552 -38.01 -8.62 -30.25
N THR A 553 -38.34 -8.78 -31.53
CA THR A 553 -39.73 -8.88 -32.00
C THR A 553 -39.93 -10.20 -32.75
N SER A 554 -40.91 -11.00 -32.34
CA SER A 554 -41.26 -12.22 -33.10
C SER A 554 -41.94 -11.85 -34.42
N ILE A 555 -41.56 -12.54 -35.49
CA ILE A 555 -42.09 -12.32 -36.84
C ILE A 555 -42.48 -13.67 -37.48
N VAL A 556 -43.39 -13.61 -38.45
CA VAL A 556 -43.79 -14.77 -39.26
C VAL A 556 -42.85 -14.86 -40.46
N ARG A 557 -41.66 -15.41 -40.24
CA ARG A 557 -40.62 -15.59 -41.25
C ARG A 557 -39.58 -16.57 -40.75
N GLY A 558 -39.41 -17.72 -41.41
CA GLY A 558 -38.30 -18.63 -41.12
C GLY A 558 -38.72 -20.01 -40.64
N SER A 559 -37.92 -20.64 -39.77
CA SER A 559 -38.11 -22.02 -39.31
C SER A 559 -37.94 -22.22 -37.80
N LEU A 560 -37.82 -21.16 -37.01
CA LEU A 560 -37.69 -21.27 -35.56
C LEU A 560 -38.93 -21.92 -34.95
N SER A 561 -38.71 -22.92 -34.10
CA SER A 561 -39.76 -23.59 -33.33
C SER A 561 -40.32 -22.68 -32.24
N SER A 562 -41.48 -23.00 -31.68
CA SER A 562 -42.01 -22.25 -30.55
C SER A 562 -41.20 -22.52 -29.29
N GLY A 563 -41.04 -21.47 -28.49
CA GLY A 563 -40.19 -21.50 -27.32
C GLY A 563 -39.57 -20.15 -27.04
N THR A 564 -38.73 -20.11 -26.01
CA THR A 564 -38.02 -18.91 -25.57
C THR A 564 -36.64 -18.88 -26.18
N TYR A 565 -36.22 -17.71 -26.65
CA TYR A 565 -34.89 -17.46 -27.22
C TYR A 565 -34.31 -16.17 -26.62
N ASN A 566 -32.99 -16.12 -26.55
CA ASN A 566 -32.23 -14.88 -26.35
C ASN A 566 -30.95 -14.93 -27.19
N TYR A 567 -30.29 -13.79 -27.31
CA TYR A 567 -29.14 -13.63 -28.17
C TYR A 567 -27.94 -13.09 -27.42
N ARG A 568 -26.75 -13.39 -27.93
CA ARG A 568 -25.50 -12.74 -27.54
C ARG A 568 -24.85 -12.13 -28.77
N VAL A 569 -24.16 -11.02 -28.57
CA VAL A 569 -23.40 -10.31 -29.60
C VAL A 569 -21.92 -10.38 -29.24
N VAL A 570 -21.07 -10.58 -30.24
CA VAL A 570 -19.61 -10.56 -30.12
C VAL A 570 -19.05 -9.67 -31.22
N PHE A 571 -18.10 -8.79 -30.89
CA PHE A 571 -17.38 -8.01 -31.90
C PHE A 571 -16.19 -8.78 -32.44
N VAL A 572 -15.89 -8.60 -33.73
CA VAL A 572 -14.83 -9.33 -34.43
C VAL A 572 -13.88 -8.34 -35.08
N ASP A 573 -12.57 -8.55 -34.86
CA ASP A 573 -11.53 -7.68 -35.42
C ASP A 573 -11.21 -8.02 -36.88
N ALA A 574 -10.35 -7.22 -37.52
CA ALA A 574 -9.95 -7.42 -38.91
C ALA A 574 -9.23 -8.75 -39.18
N THR A 575 -8.75 -9.45 -38.14
CA THR A 575 -8.12 -10.78 -38.24
C THR A 575 -9.12 -11.92 -38.08
N GLY A 576 -10.39 -11.62 -37.79
CA GLY A 576 -11.43 -12.61 -37.53
C GLY A 576 -11.47 -13.10 -36.09
N LYS A 577 -10.72 -12.46 -35.17
CA LYS A 577 -10.69 -12.82 -33.75
C LYS A 577 -11.87 -12.19 -33.02
N GLU A 578 -12.53 -13.01 -32.22
CA GLU A 578 -13.65 -12.61 -31.36
C GLU A 578 -13.19 -11.92 -30.07
N GLY A 579 -13.92 -10.86 -29.69
CA GLY A 579 -13.80 -10.20 -28.40
C GLY A 579 -14.62 -10.88 -27.29
N ALA A 580 -14.86 -10.13 -26.22
CA ALA A 580 -15.78 -10.57 -25.16
C ALA A 580 -17.23 -10.60 -25.66
N SER A 581 -18.03 -11.50 -25.09
CA SER A 581 -19.45 -11.64 -25.40
C SER A 581 -20.30 -10.70 -24.55
N SER A 582 -21.35 -10.14 -25.16
CA SER A 582 -22.42 -9.46 -24.43
C SER A 582 -23.05 -10.38 -23.39
N ASP A 583 -23.75 -9.80 -22.41
CA ASP A 583 -24.78 -10.55 -21.70
C ASP A 583 -25.91 -10.98 -22.66
N PRO A 584 -26.71 -12.00 -22.30
CA PRO A 584 -27.88 -12.35 -23.08
C PRO A 584 -28.84 -11.15 -23.16
N THR A 585 -29.42 -10.93 -24.34
CA THR A 585 -30.56 -10.02 -24.48
C THR A 585 -31.70 -10.43 -23.54
N SER A 586 -32.61 -9.50 -23.26
CA SER A 586 -33.91 -9.87 -22.68
C SER A 586 -34.56 -10.97 -23.55
N PRO A 587 -35.11 -12.05 -22.95
CA PRO A 587 -35.63 -13.17 -23.73
C PRO A 587 -36.94 -12.82 -24.43
N ILE A 588 -37.19 -13.49 -25.55
CA ILE A 588 -38.46 -13.44 -26.30
C ILE A 588 -39.06 -14.83 -26.42
N THR A 589 -40.38 -14.93 -26.36
CA THR A 589 -41.10 -16.19 -26.59
C THR A 589 -41.85 -16.14 -27.90
N ILE A 590 -41.62 -17.13 -28.77
CA ILE A 590 -42.44 -17.39 -29.95
C ILE A 590 -43.61 -18.28 -29.52
N GLY A 591 -44.83 -17.75 -29.56
CA GLY A 591 -46.05 -18.50 -29.22
C GLY A 591 -46.62 -19.31 -30.39
N GLY A 592 -47.31 -20.42 -30.10
CA GLY A 592 -48.09 -21.20 -31.09
C GLY A 592 -47.29 -22.32 -31.80
N SER A 593 -47.85 -22.92 -32.86
CA SER A 593 -47.15 -23.92 -33.69
C SER A 593 -46.56 -23.18 -34.91
N PRO A 594 -45.25 -22.88 -34.96
CA PRO A 594 -44.71 -22.08 -36.03
C PRO A 594 -44.46 -22.97 -37.25
N ILE A 595 -45.20 -22.71 -38.33
CA ILE A 595 -44.83 -23.19 -39.65
C ILE A 595 -43.76 -22.23 -40.24
N GLU A 596 -43.65 -20.99 -39.71
CA GLU A 596 -42.72 -19.94 -40.16
C GLU A 596 -42.24 -19.00 -39.02
N GLY A 597 -41.50 -19.48 -38.01
CA GLY A 597 -41.04 -18.64 -36.89
C GLY A 597 -39.72 -17.88 -37.17
N GLY A 598 -39.66 -16.60 -36.83
CA GLY A 598 -38.45 -15.77 -36.88
C GLY A 598 -38.40 -14.70 -35.79
N ILE A 599 -37.24 -14.08 -35.61
CA ILE A 599 -37.02 -13.00 -34.63
C ILE A 599 -36.28 -11.84 -35.31
N GLN A 600 -36.85 -10.64 -35.20
CA GLN A 600 -36.19 -9.39 -35.56
C GLN A 600 -35.43 -8.85 -34.34
N LEU A 601 -34.15 -8.56 -34.52
CA LEU A 601 -33.28 -7.89 -33.57
C LEU A 601 -33.09 -6.44 -34.03
N ASP A 602 -33.48 -5.48 -33.21
CA ASP A 602 -33.25 -4.05 -33.45
C ASP A 602 -32.38 -3.44 -32.35
N ASN A 603 -31.80 -2.26 -32.62
CA ASN A 603 -30.88 -1.55 -31.72
C ASN A 603 -29.62 -2.35 -31.36
N LEU A 604 -29.09 -3.12 -32.32
CA LEU A 604 -27.82 -3.83 -32.15
C LEU A 604 -26.66 -2.85 -31.91
N PRO A 605 -25.78 -3.12 -30.93
CA PRO A 605 -24.67 -2.23 -30.61
C PRO A 605 -23.72 -2.12 -31.82
N SER A 606 -23.15 -0.93 -32.05
CA SER A 606 -22.17 -0.72 -33.12
C SER A 606 -20.79 -1.18 -32.67
N ALA A 607 -20.06 -1.89 -33.54
CA ALA A 607 -18.67 -2.22 -33.30
C ALA A 607 -17.79 -1.00 -33.62
N THR A 608 -16.95 -0.59 -32.68
CA THR A 608 -16.06 0.57 -32.81
C THR A 608 -14.60 0.17 -32.53
N GLY A 609 -13.66 1.10 -32.73
CA GLY A 609 -12.24 0.86 -32.50
C GLY A 609 -11.65 -0.16 -33.48
N GLN A 610 -11.07 -1.25 -32.94
CA GLN A 610 -10.38 -2.29 -33.72
C GLN A 610 -11.31 -3.30 -34.41
N PHE A 611 -12.62 -3.25 -34.11
CA PHE A 611 -13.59 -4.23 -34.58
C PHE A 611 -14.22 -3.81 -35.91
N VAL A 612 -14.39 -4.76 -36.85
CA VAL A 612 -14.88 -4.50 -38.21
C VAL A 612 -16.21 -5.20 -38.53
N SER A 613 -16.62 -6.17 -37.72
CA SER A 613 -17.90 -6.87 -37.85
C SER A 613 -18.43 -7.34 -36.49
N LYS A 614 -19.65 -7.88 -36.50
CA LYS A 614 -20.37 -8.37 -35.31
C LYS A 614 -20.91 -9.77 -35.59
N ARG A 615 -20.71 -10.71 -34.68
CA ARG A 615 -21.33 -12.03 -34.70
C ARG A 615 -22.52 -12.08 -33.77
N ILE A 616 -23.61 -12.66 -34.26
CA ILE A 616 -24.88 -12.84 -33.55
C ILE A 616 -25.04 -14.32 -33.23
N TYR A 617 -25.25 -14.62 -31.96
CA TYR A 617 -25.43 -15.97 -31.47
C TYR A 617 -26.81 -16.15 -30.87
N ARG A 618 -27.55 -17.17 -31.31
CA ARG A 618 -28.89 -17.51 -30.82
C ARG A 618 -28.79 -18.65 -29.80
N SER A 619 -29.49 -18.53 -28.67
CA SER A 619 -29.64 -19.64 -27.71
C SER A 619 -30.37 -20.84 -28.31
N GLU A 620 -30.22 -22.01 -27.71
CA GLU A 620 -31.16 -23.12 -27.95
C GLU A 620 -32.57 -22.77 -27.47
N VAL A 621 -33.54 -23.57 -27.94
CA VAL A 621 -34.94 -23.47 -27.52
C VAL A 621 -35.01 -23.63 -25.99
N GLY A 622 -35.60 -22.65 -25.32
CA GLY A 622 -35.62 -22.57 -23.85
C GLY A 622 -34.77 -21.44 -23.28
N GLY A 623 -34.01 -20.73 -24.12
CA GLY A 623 -33.28 -19.52 -23.72
C GLY A 623 -31.99 -19.79 -22.98
N ILE A 624 -31.38 -20.95 -23.20
CA ILE A 624 -30.16 -21.40 -22.52
C ILE A 624 -29.09 -21.85 -23.53
N SER A 625 -27.86 -22.00 -23.03
CA SER A 625 -26.73 -22.56 -23.76
C SER A 625 -27.04 -23.97 -24.32
N PRO A 626 -26.47 -24.39 -25.47
CA PRO A 626 -25.49 -23.69 -26.31
C PRO A 626 -26.06 -22.46 -27.04
N TYR A 627 -25.17 -21.54 -27.38
CA TYR A 627 -25.49 -20.44 -28.31
C TYR A 627 -24.81 -20.68 -29.64
N THR A 628 -25.59 -20.75 -30.71
CA THR A 628 -25.13 -21.09 -32.07
C THR A 628 -25.00 -19.82 -32.91
N LEU A 629 -23.94 -19.72 -33.71
CA LEU A 629 -23.72 -18.60 -34.62
C LEU A 629 -24.79 -18.59 -35.73
N VAL A 630 -25.53 -17.48 -35.81
CA VAL A 630 -26.59 -17.29 -36.82
C VAL A 630 -26.24 -16.27 -37.88
N ALA A 631 -25.39 -15.28 -37.56
CA ALA A 631 -24.93 -14.29 -38.52
C ALA A 631 -23.60 -13.67 -38.14
N GLU A 632 -22.84 -13.26 -39.15
CA GLU A 632 -21.84 -12.20 -39.05
C GLU A 632 -22.33 -11.00 -39.88
N ILE A 633 -22.44 -9.83 -39.27
CA ILE A 633 -23.01 -8.62 -39.86
C ILE A 633 -22.00 -7.45 -39.81
N PRO A 634 -22.13 -6.43 -40.68
CA PRO A 634 -21.26 -5.25 -40.67
C PRO A 634 -21.21 -4.52 -39.31
N ALA A 635 -20.08 -3.87 -39.00
CA ALA A 635 -19.86 -3.15 -37.74
C ALA A 635 -20.97 -2.15 -37.36
N ASP A 636 -21.56 -1.47 -38.34
CA ASP A 636 -22.58 -0.43 -38.18
C ASP A 636 -24.03 -0.94 -38.31
N ALA A 637 -24.23 -2.22 -38.63
CA ALA A 637 -25.57 -2.79 -38.80
C ALA A 637 -26.37 -2.73 -37.50
N ALA A 638 -27.43 -1.94 -37.45
CA ALA A 638 -28.26 -1.74 -36.25
C ALA A 638 -29.36 -2.79 -36.06
N SER A 639 -29.55 -3.69 -37.04
CA SER A 639 -30.62 -4.69 -37.01
C SER A 639 -30.24 -5.98 -37.74
N TYR A 640 -30.83 -7.10 -37.33
CA TYR A 640 -30.69 -8.39 -37.99
C TYR A 640 -32.01 -9.18 -37.90
N THR A 641 -32.35 -9.89 -38.97
CA THR A 641 -33.51 -10.80 -38.98
C THR A 641 -33.03 -12.24 -38.90
N ASP A 642 -33.37 -12.93 -37.82
CA ASP A 642 -33.14 -14.36 -37.66
C ASP A 642 -34.33 -15.16 -38.20
N ASP A 643 -34.12 -15.89 -39.29
CA ASP A 643 -35.11 -16.76 -39.93
C ASP A 643 -34.94 -18.24 -39.53
N GLY A 644 -34.16 -18.54 -38.49
CA GLY A 644 -33.90 -19.89 -38.02
C GLY A 644 -32.71 -20.57 -38.70
N SER A 645 -32.13 -19.97 -39.74
CA SER A 645 -30.85 -20.43 -40.28
C SER A 645 -29.73 -20.30 -39.24
N ALA A 646 -28.71 -21.14 -39.39
CA ALA A 646 -27.50 -21.11 -38.58
C ALA A 646 -26.28 -21.31 -39.48
N ILE A 647 -25.24 -20.53 -39.24
CA ILE A 647 -23.94 -20.67 -39.94
C ILE A 647 -23.17 -21.87 -39.36
N GLY A 648 -23.44 -22.21 -38.09
CA GLY A 648 -22.78 -23.28 -37.35
C GLY A 648 -21.61 -22.76 -36.51
N GLY A 649 -21.22 -23.56 -35.51
CA GLY A 649 -20.29 -23.13 -34.46
C GLY A 649 -21.01 -22.59 -33.24
N THR A 650 -20.53 -22.97 -32.06
CA THR A 650 -21.04 -22.47 -30.77
C THR A 650 -20.10 -21.41 -30.23
N ILE A 651 -20.64 -20.41 -29.56
CA ILE A 651 -19.82 -19.41 -28.87
C ILE A 651 -18.89 -20.10 -27.85
N ASP A 652 -17.66 -19.63 -27.76
CA ASP A 652 -16.73 -20.09 -26.73
C ASP A 652 -17.19 -19.56 -25.35
N ALA A 653 -17.39 -20.45 -24.39
CA ALA A 653 -17.78 -20.08 -23.03
C ALA A 653 -16.74 -19.15 -22.36
N SER A 654 -15.47 -19.20 -22.77
CA SER A 654 -14.42 -18.28 -22.27
C SER A 654 -14.72 -16.80 -22.57
N SER A 655 -15.55 -16.53 -23.59
CA SER A 655 -15.94 -15.17 -23.98
C SER A 655 -16.96 -14.54 -23.03
N PHE A 656 -17.59 -15.30 -22.14
CA PHE A 656 -18.62 -14.79 -21.23
C PHE A 656 -18.06 -13.99 -20.05
N GLY A 657 -16.75 -14.06 -19.81
CA GLY A 657 -16.11 -13.41 -18.67
C GLY A 657 -14.59 -13.35 -18.79
N VAL A 658 -13.91 -13.35 -17.66
CA VAL A 658 -12.44 -13.35 -17.58
C VAL A 658 -11.95 -14.67 -17.04
N ILE A 659 -11.08 -15.35 -17.79
CA ILE A 659 -10.37 -16.51 -17.28
C ILE A 659 -9.29 -16.01 -16.33
N ARG A 660 -9.41 -16.37 -15.05
CA ARG A 660 -8.42 -16.05 -14.01
C ARG A 660 -7.68 -17.30 -13.57
N ALA A 661 -6.37 -17.17 -13.38
CA ALA A 661 -5.55 -18.23 -12.80
C ALA A 661 -5.82 -18.33 -11.30
N ARG A 662 -5.72 -19.55 -10.76
CA ARG A 662 -5.62 -19.77 -9.32
C ARG A 662 -4.14 -19.90 -8.98
N LEU A 663 -3.65 -19.03 -8.10
CA LEU A 663 -2.23 -18.98 -7.75
C LEU A 663 -1.96 -19.86 -6.53
N ASP A 664 -0.91 -20.66 -6.62
CA ASP A 664 -0.38 -21.46 -5.53
C ASP A 664 0.81 -20.75 -4.89
N ALA A 665 0.91 -20.83 -3.56
CA ALA A 665 2.10 -20.38 -2.86
C ALA A 665 3.23 -21.42 -2.94
N ARG A 666 4.44 -20.91 -2.81
CA ARG A 666 5.68 -21.67 -2.78
C ARG A 666 6.52 -21.16 -1.63
N LEU A 667 7.20 -22.04 -0.91
CA LEU A 667 8.33 -21.67 -0.06
C LEU A 667 9.61 -22.28 -0.64
N LYS A 668 10.59 -21.43 -0.95
CA LYS A 668 11.97 -21.87 -1.21
C LYS A 668 12.85 -21.57 0.01
N ILE A 669 13.75 -22.47 0.34
CA ILE A 669 14.73 -22.31 1.41
C ILE A 669 16.11 -22.52 0.77
N ASP A 670 16.95 -21.49 0.87
CA ASP A 670 18.26 -21.47 0.22
C ASP A 670 19.32 -22.27 0.99
N PRO A 671 20.41 -22.71 0.31
CA PRO A 671 21.52 -23.41 0.93
C PRO A 671 22.12 -22.66 2.13
N GLY A 672 22.33 -23.39 3.24
CA GLY A 672 22.92 -22.86 4.48
C GLY A 672 21.90 -22.22 5.43
N THR A 673 20.62 -22.13 5.05
CA THR A 673 19.57 -21.63 5.94
C THR A 673 19.27 -22.63 7.05
N VAL A 674 19.16 -22.12 8.29
CA VAL A 674 18.78 -22.89 9.48
C VAL A 674 17.35 -22.54 9.88
N VAL A 675 16.50 -23.57 9.93
CA VAL A 675 15.11 -23.49 10.39
C VAL A 675 14.95 -24.31 11.66
N LYS A 676 14.61 -23.64 12.76
CA LYS A 676 14.36 -24.26 14.06
C LYS A 676 12.87 -24.27 14.41
N MET A 677 12.39 -25.38 14.94
CA MET A 677 10.97 -25.57 15.26
C MET A 677 10.77 -26.04 16.71
N GLU A 678 9.68 -25.61 17.33
CA GLU A 678 9.21 -26.12 18.63
C GLU A 678 7.68 -26.33 18.57
N GLY A 679 7.22 -27.57 18.67
CA GLY A 679 5.81 -27.95 18.57
C GLY A 679 5.15 -27.63 17.21
N ALA A 680 5.94 -27.23 16.21
CA ALA A 680 5.50 -26.74 14.92
C ALA A 680 5.82 -27.70 13.77
N ARG A 681 5.14 -27.55 12.64
CA ARG A 681 5.47 -28.20 11.36
C ARG A 681 5.33 -27.22 10.19
N ILE A 682 5.98 -27.54 9.07
CA ILE A 682 5.68 -26.89 7.79
C ILE A 682 4.63 -27.73 7.06
N GLU A 683 3.51 -27.10 6.70
CA GLU A 683 2.37 -27.74 6.06
C GLU A 683 2.19 -27.22 4.63
N VAL A 684 2.59 -28.02 3.65
CA VAL A 684 2.40 -27.75 2.22
C VAL A 684 0.99 -28.22 1.84
N THR A 685 0.08 -27.27 1.64
CA THR A 685 -1.33 -27.60 1.34
C THR A 685 -1.53 -27.94 -0.15
N PHE A 686 -2.78 -28.14 -0.56
CA PHE A 686 -3.12 -28.64 -1.90
C PHE A 686 -2.50 -27.80 -3.02
N GLY A 687 -1.72 -28.39 -3.92
CA GLY A 687 -1.08 -27.70 -5.06
C GLY A 687 0.15 -26.85 -4.72
N ALA A 688 0.36 -26.51 -3.44
CA ALA A 688 1.50 -25.69 -3.00
C ALA A 688 2.85 -26.41 -3.14
N GLN A 689 3.94 -25.65 -3.03
CA GLN A 689 5.30 -26.14 -3.21
C GLN A 689 6.22 -25.81 -2.03
N LEU A 690 7.08 -26.76 -1.65
CA LEU A 690 8.24 -26.54 -0.77
C LEU A 690 9.52 -26.99 -1.47
N LEU A 691 10.51 -26.09 -1.57
CA LEU A 691 11.84 -26.38 -2.10
C LEU A 691 12.88 -26.10 -1.02
N ALA A 692 13.58 -27.12 -0.56
CA ALA A 692 14.70 -27.03 0.38
C ALA A 692 15.90 -27.73 -0.25
N GLU A 693 16.66 -26.98 -1.03
CA GLU A 693 17.74 -27.49 -1.88
C GLU A 693 19.05 -26.86 -1.43
N GLY A 694 19.79 -27.58 -0.59
CA GLY A 694 21.12 -27.20 -0.14
C GLY A 694 22.20 -27.53 -1.16
N THR A 695 23.45 -27.32 -0.74
CA THR A 695 24.63 -27.79 -1.47
C THR A 695 25.61 -28.44 -0.50
N ASP A 696 26.58 -29.21 -1.00
CA ASP A 696 27.65 -29.78 -0.16
C ASP A 696 28.33 -28.72 0.71
N GLY A 697 28.30 -28.91 2.04
CA GLY A 697 28.83 -27.97 3.04
C GLY A 697 27.99 -26.71 3.29
N ARG A 698 26.81 -26.60 2.68
CA ARG A 698 25.77 -25.60 2.95
C ARG A 698 24.41 -26.27 2.91
N GLU A 699 24.23 -27.26 3.76
CA GLU A 699 22.97 -27.98 3.88
C GLU A 699 21.86 -27.05 4.37
N VAL A 700 20.62 -27.32 3.96
CA VAL A 700 19.45 -26.72 4.64
C VAL A 700 19.23 -27.50 5.93
N ILE A 701 19.20 -26.81 7.07
CA ILE A 701 19.10 -27.45 8.38
C ILE A 701 17.69 -27.27 8.95
N PHE A 702 17.00 -28.38 9.23
CA PHE A 702 15.79 -28.43 10.03
C PHE A 702 16.09 -29.12 11.35
N THR A 703 15.86 -28.44 12.47
CA THR A 703 16.12 -29.00 13.81
C THR A 703 15.20 -28.39 14.89
N SER A 704 15.33 -28.86 16.12
CA SER A 704 14.62 -28.33 17.30
C SER A 704 15.09 -26.90 17.65
N ARG A 705 14.20 -26.08 18.22
CA ARG A 705 14.59 -24.78 18.82
C ARG A 705 15.60 -24.94 19.97
N LEU A 706 15.64 -26.12 20.58
CA LEU A 706 16.55 -26.47 21.67
C LEU A 706 17.91 -26.98 21.19
N ASP A 707 18.13 -27.13 19.88
CA ASP A 707 19.39 -27.66 19.35
C ASP A 707 20.43 -26.56 19.13
N ASP A 708 21.43 -26.51 20.00
CA ASP A 708 22.53 -25.53 19.95
C ASP A 708 23.70 -25.95 19.05
N THR A 709 23.57 -27.04 18.29
CA THR A 709 24.59 -27.46 17.31
C THR A 709 24.62 -26.55 16.09
N TYR A 710 23.48 -25.95 15.74
CA TYR A 710 23.32 -25.08 14.56
C TYR A 710 22.82 -23.71 14.99
N GLY A 711 23.37 -22.65 14.42
CA GLY A 711 23.04 -21.29 14.84
C GLY A 711 23.60 -20.22 13.91
N ALA A 712 23.12 -19.00 14.10
CA ALA A 712 23.51 -17.82 13.34
C ALA A 712 23.15 -16.55 14.15
N GLY A 713 23.51 -15.37 13.67
CA GLY A 713 23.15 -14.11 14.33
C GLY A 713 23.89 -13.86 15.66
N GLY A 714 25.10 -14.41 15.80
CA GLY A 714 25.98 -14.17 16.96
C GLY A 714 25.81 -15.13 18.14
N THR A 715 24.86 -16.06 18.09
CA THR A 715 24.68 -17.11 19.11
C THR A 715 24.14 -18.40 18.48
N PHE A 716 24.38 -19.53 19.13
CA PHE A 716 23.80 -20.83 18.73
C PHE A 716 22.60 -21.18 19.63
N ASP A 717 22.68 -20.76 20.89
CA ASP A 717 21.59 -20.70 21.86
C ASP A 717 20.46 -19.77 21.39
N THR A 718 19.47 -20.36 20.72
CA THR A 718 18.34 -19.66 20.09
C THR A 718 17.22 -19.37 21.08
N ASN A 719 17.11 -20.15 22.16
CA ASN A 719 16.06 -20.04 23.19
C ASN A 719 16.55 -19.34 24.48
N ASN A 720 17.83 -18.96 24.54
CA ASN A 720 18.50 -18.26 25.64
C ASN A 720 18.38 -19.01 26.98
N ASP A 721 18.66 -20.31 26.99
CA ASP A 721 18.56 -21.15 28.18
C ASP A 721 19.90 -21.55 28.81
N ASP A 722 21.04 -21.33 28.13
CA ASP A 722 22.40 -21.61 28.64
C ASP A 722 22.69 -20.97 30.01
N ARG A 723 22.10 -19.79 30.24
CA ARG A 723 22.32 -18.97 31.44
C ARG A 723 21.22 -19.15 32.49
N GLN A 724 20.23 -20.01 32.24
CA GLN A 724 19.13 -20.23 33.17
C GLN A 724 19.55 -21.19 34.28
N THR A 725 19.05 -20.96 35.51
CA THR A 725 19.41 -21.72 36.72
C THR A 725 19.02 -23.22 36.69
N GLY A 726 18.35 -23.67 35.62
CA GLY A 726 17.97 -25.07 35.38
C GLY A 726 18.89 -25.85 34.43
N GLY A 727 19.87 -25.19 33.81
CA GLY A 727 20.73 -25.78 32.75
C GLY A 727 20.11 -25.70 31.36
N GLU A 728 20.93 -25.98 30.35
CA GLU A 728 20.58 -26.06 28.92
C GLU A 728 19.58 -27.19 28.65
N SER A 729 18.51 -26.90 27.90
CA SER A 729 17.55 -27.93 27.47
C SER A 729 18.10 -28.67 26.26
N SER A 730 18.26 -29.99 26.34
CA SER A 730 18.74 -30.77 25.19
C SER A 730 17.60 -31.18 24.25
N PRO A 731 17.81 -31.14 22.92
CA PRO A 731 16.79 -31.50 21.95
C PRO A 731 16.36 -32.98 22.11
N GLN A 732 15.07 -33.26 21.97
CA GLN A 732 14.47 -34.60 22.08
C GLN A 732 13.69 -35.01 20.82
N PRO A 733 13.58 -36.31 20.53
CA PRO A 733 12.67 -36.79 19.49
C PRO A 733 11.23 -36.34 19.75
N GLY A 734 10.63 -35.70 18.75
CA GLY A 734 9.25 -35.19 18.84
C GLY A 734 9.13 -33.72 19.26
N ASP A 735 10.24 -33.00 19.42
CA ASP A 735 10.24 -31.55 19.69
C ASP A 735 9.53 -30.73 18.60
N TRP A 736 9.44 -31.26 17.37
CA TRP A 736 8.74 -30.62 16.26
C TRP A 736 8.00 -31.66 15.39
N GLY A 737 7.02 -31.19 14.62
CA GLY A 737 6.00 -32.01 13.97
C GLY A 737 6.31 -32.51 12.56
N GLY A 738 7.47 -32.16 11.99
CA GLY A 738 7.89 -32.62 10.66
C GLY A 738 7.55 -31.68 9.49
N LEU A 739 7.71 -32.21 8.28
CA LEU A 739 7.29 -31.60 7.02
C LEU A 739 6.09 -32.38 6.47
N PHE A 740 4.98 -31.70 6.20
CA PHE A 740 3.74 -32.32 5.70
C PHE A 740 3.44 -31.89 4.27
N PHE A 741 3.16 -32.85 3.40
CA PHE A 741 2.80 -32.64 2.00
C PHE A 741 1.37 -33.11 1.73
N GLY A 742 0.48 -32.17 1.41
CA GLY A 742 -0.91 -32.43 1.07
C GLY A 742 -1.10 -32.95 -0.37
N PRO A 743 -2.33 -33.32 -0.76
CA PRO A 743 -2.61 -33.82 -2.11
C PRO A 743 -2.20 -32.82 -3.19
N LEU A 744 -1.60 -33.31 -4.29
CA LEU A 744 -1.10 -32.51 -5.42
C LEU A 744 -0.03 -31.46 -5.06
N SER A 745 0.42 -31.39 -3.81
CA SER A 745 1.59 -30.58 -3.46
C SER A 745 2.86 -31.15 -4.10
N SER A 746 3.88 -30.32 -4.24
CA SER A 746 5.21 -30.74 -4.70
C SER A 746 6.29 -30.37 -3.69
N GLY A 747 7.30 -31.24 -3.57
CA GLY A 747 8.40 -31.08 -2.64
C GLY A 747 9.73 -31.44 -3.29
N SER A 748 10.76 -30.62 -3.06
CA SER A 748 12.15 -30.96 -3.34
C SER A 748 12.94 -30.78 -2.05
N ILE A 749 13.58 -31.85 -1.59
CA ILE A 749 14.46 -31.84 -0.42
C ILE A 749 15.76 -32.48 -0.87
N ASP A 750 16.80 -31.66 -1.02
CA ASP A 750 18.11 -32.08 -1.47
C ASP A 750 19.20 -31.41 -0.61
N HIS A 751 20.28 -32.14 -0.32
CA HIS A 751 21.34 -31.67 0.59
C HIS A 751 20.78 -30.98 1.86
N ALA A 752 19.82 -31.62 2.52
CA ALA A 752 19.19 -31.12 3.73
C ALA A 752 19.48 -32.04 4.92
N LEU A 753 19.72 -31.47 6.09
CA LEU A 753 19.73 -32.17 7.36
C LEU A 753 18.36 -32.01 8.03
N ILE A 754 17.75 -33.13 8.40
CA ILE A 754 16.51 -33.17 9.18
C ILE A 754 16.84 -33.92 10.47
N ALA A 755 16.95 -33.17 11.57
CA ALA A 755 17.41 -33.65 12.87
C ALA A 755 16.27 -33.76 13.91
#